data_AF-X0LGE6-F1
#
_entry.id   AF-X0LGE6-F1
#
_cell.length_a   1.000
_cell.length_b   1.000
_cell.length_c   1.000
_cell.angle_alpha   90.00
_cell.angle_beta   90.00
_cell.angle_gamma   90.00
#
_symmetry.space_group_name_H-M   'P 1'
#
loop_
_entity.id
_entity.type
_entity.pdbx_description
1 polymer ?
#
loop_
_entity_poly.entity_id
_entity_poly.type
_entity_poly.pdbx_seq_one_letter_code
_entity_poly.pdbx_strand_id
1 'polypeptide(L)'
;MLERAGIRYVLLESHDKIAPQVGASIGLQSSGLRILDQLGCADELMSLVDIPLNNTYLRYPDGSVIRHHSSVQDHLIERHGYPTIFIDRQMLMQVLYDKLDSKASVYPGQKVVSVLQLHNGIQVTTDKGRVFEGDILVGADGIYSTVRKEMWRIANETSPGYFPADEWSSVPCYYKCIFGISRPIEELAKGSHYVYNGNFSYLVLVGPGGKFYWFLFVKLPVTLYGHDIPRYTKVDEEKLALQHVSDQITTQVTFGQLYAARTSSTLTPLHEYVFEKWHYNRIITIGDAAHKFEPLTGHGGNSAIETAASLVNHLTSDECADWSNAQIEAAFTAVQDERFERVQWLVNDAHKTQQMQAMATPFLATIGPILTRLTNTQTVLQLGARKIIGATRIKGIPVPQREHTIPFNDELPCRPISWSWLPIGLGVLSQAALFRLATQILGPLEIPTTFGGEPLVKYYTGFRIVDKILKNLVAVFGVPLASNNMAANLQWVSFTPLLLSTTLDWTLESYRVGSKGFITSFSSIFSTIYQVKAVGRIAPLYHLISVCEHIFGGFISSISDRLVEKEVVESFVPSITLGYIIPTALMLWPFKNKATWQRFTALWQPFPIYVGLMTSGLSTILSRHRARNAATQTRPKTSKESCGPRKRKAETHSLLRSVYAVGTAATALVHFYTLYRIASSPNLSFSGVFGSIRYLVSGASPSDPAGRIHVFLQRDMFMNAASVFANSFYRTLDLRRLGYITSKEALTASLAVLVAQPVLGPAAAHIGFLGWREEVFMRIDRRISARK
;
A
#
# COMPACT_ATOMS: atom_id res chain seq x y z
N MET A 1 -22.60 12.74 -16.50
CA MET A 1 -22.42 13.13 -15.08
C MET A 1 -23.29 14.32 -14.74
N LEU A 2 -23.15 15.47 -15.41
CA LEU A 2 -24.05 16.64 -15.22
C LEU A 2 -25.54 16.28 -15.33
N GLU A 3 -25.92 15.49 -16.34
CA GLU A 3 -27.29 14.99 -16.51
C GLU A 3 -27.82 14.25 -15.27
N ARG A 4 -27.02 13.34 -14.70
CA ARG A 4 -27.38 12.58 -13.48
C ARG A 4 -27.49 13.47 -12.25
N ALA A 5 -26.81 14.62 -12.25
CA ALA A 5 -26.89 15.63 -11.21
C ALA A 5 -28.02 16.64 -11.45
N GLY A 6 -28.81 16.50 -12.52
CA GLY A 6 -29.88 17.44 -12.88
C GLY A 6 -29.38 18.78 -13.44
N ILE A 7 -28.09 18.89 -13.80
CA ILE A 7 -27.52 20.11 -14.37
C ILE A 7 -27.71 20.10 -15.88
N ARG A 8 -28.41 21.11 -16.41
CA ARG A 8 -28.58 21.31 -17.86
C ARG A 8 -27.21 21.53 -18.50
N TYR A 9 -27.00 20.91 -19.65
CA TYR A 9 -25.75 21.03 -20.40
C TYR A 9 -26.02 21.11 -21.90
N VAL A 10 -25.05 21.66 -22.63
CA VAL A 10 -24.92 21.60 -24.09
C VAL A 10 -23.52 21.08 -24.38
N LEU A 11 -23.42 20.03 -25.19
CA LEU A 11 -22.15 19.45 -25.61
C LEU A 11 -21.88 19.82 -27.06
N LEU A 12 -20.77 20.52 -27.31
CA LEU A 12 -20.30 20.87 -28.65
C LEU A 12 -19.15 19.93 -29.02
N GLU A 13 -19.32 19.12 -30.06
CA GLU A 13 -18.28 18.23 -30.58
C GLU A 13 -17.83 18.71 -31.96
N SER A 14 -16.52 18.85 -32.16
CA SER A 14 -15.93 19.30 -33.42
C SER A 14 -16.12 18.32 -34.58
N HIS A 15 -16.15 17.02 -34.32
CA HIS A 15 -16.38 15.98 -35.33
C HIS A 15 -17.86 15.88 -35.68
N ASP A 16 -18.17 15.55 -36.93
CA ASP A 16 -19.56 15.35 -37.38
C ASP A 16 -20.25 14.12 -36.76
N LYS A 17 -19.51 13.26 -36.06
CA LYS A 17 -20.02 12.07 -35.35
C LYS A 17 -19.41 12.00 -33.95
N ILE A 18 -20.19 11.55 -32.96
CA ILE A 18 -19.79 11.49 -31.53
C ILE A 18 -18.85 10.32 -31.22
N ALA A 19 -18.96 9.20 -31.94
CA ALA A 19 -18.05 8.07 -31.81
C ALA A 19 -17.43 7.77 -33.18
N PRO A 20 -16.55 8.66 -33.71
CA PRO A 20 -15.87 8.38 -34.95
C PRO A 20 -14.84 7.27 -34.71
N GLN A 21 -14.55 6.45 -35.71
CA GLN A 21 -13.48 5.44 -35.65
C GLN A 21 -12.11 6.13 -35.80
N VAL A 22 -11.81 7.08 -34.90
CA VAL A 22 -10.64 7.94 -34.92
C VAL A 22 -9.91 7.80 -33.59
N GLY A 23 -8.61 7.52 -33.66
CA GLY A 23 -7.78 7.12 -32.52
C GLY A 23 -7.71 5.61 -32.35
N ALA A 24 -6.77 5.14 -31.53
CA ALA A 24 -6.63 3.72 -31.25
C ALA A 24 -7.51 3.31 -30.06
N SER A 25 -6.87 2.91 -28.97
CA SER A 25 -7.50 2.31 -27.81
C SER A 25 -7.48 3.20 -26.59
N ILE A 26 -8.20 2.77 -25.56
CA ILE A 26 -8.17 3.36 -24.23
C ILE A 26 -8.12 2.25 -23.17
N GLY A 27 -7.26 2.45 -22.17
CA GLY A 27 -7.22 1.62 -20.99
C GLY A 27 -8.10 2.19 -19.90
N LEU A 28 -9.11 1.44 -19.46
CA LEU A 28 -9.94 1.78 -18.31
C LEU A 28 -9.48 0.93 -17.13
N GLN A 29 -8.98 1.62 -16.10
CA GLN A 29 -8.51 0.98 -14.89
C GLN A 29 -9.60 0.96 -13.82
N SER A 30 -9.35 0.27 -12.71
CA SER A 30 -10.28 0.17 -11.59
C SER A 30 -10.75 1.53 -11.06
N SER A 31 -9.91 2.57 -11.13
CA SER A 31 -10.29 3.94 -10.74
C SER A 31 -11.36 4.54 -11.66
N GLY A 32 -11.16 4.48 -12.98
CA GLY A 32 -12.13 4.98 -13.96
C GLY A 32 -13.39 4.13 -14.01
N LEU A 33 -13.25 2.80 -13.98
CA LEU A 33 -14.38 1.87 -14.00
C LEU A 33 -15.29 2.05 -12.79
N ARG A 34 -14.74 2.31 -11.59
CA ARG A 34 -15.54 2.61 -10.40
C ARG A 34 -16.47 3.81 -10.60
N ILE A 35 -15.99 4.86 -11.26
CA ILE A 35 -16.79 6.06 -11.57
C ILE A 35 -17.82 5.76 -12.66
N LEU A 36 -17.41 5.02 -13.70
CA LEU A 36 -18.30 4.60 -14.79
C LEU A 36 -19.40 3.65 -14.31
N ASP A 37 -19.16 2.89 -13.24
CA ASP A 37 -20.16 2.01 -12.63
C ASP A 37 -21.27 2.81 -11.94
N GLN A 38 -20.94 3.96 -11.32
CA GLN A 38 -21.95 4.89 -10.80
C GLN A 38 -22.89 5.42 -11.89
N LEU A 39 -22.42 5.44 -13.14
CA LEU A 39 -23.21 5.87 -14.31
C LEU A 39 -23.94 4.72 -15.00
N GLY A 40 -23.75 3.47 -14.55
CA GLY A 40 -24.31 2.27 -15.18
C GLY A 40 -23.62 1.86 -16.49
N CYS A 41 -22.37 2.29 -16.70
CA CYS A 41 -21.61 2.00 -17.91
C CYS A 41 -20.63 0.82 -17.76
N ALA A 42 -20.19 0.49 -16.54
CA ALA A 42 -19.06 -0.40 -16.33
C ALA A 42 -19.33 -1.84 -16.82
N ASP A 43 -20.48 -2.43 -16.50
CA ASP A 43 -20.78 -3.82 -16.89
C ASP A 43 -20.82 -4.00 -18.41
N GLU A 44 -21.42 -3.05 -19.12
CA GLU A 44 -21.46 -3.03 -20.58
C GLU A 44 -20.05 -2.93 -21.16
N LEU A 45 -19.23 -2.00 -20.66
CA LEU A 45 -17.84 -1.84 -21.11
C LEU A 45 -16.98 -3.07 -20.83
N MET A 46 -17.14 -3.71 -19.67
CA MET A 46 -16.43 -4.94 -19.33
C MET A 46 -16.87 -6.12 -20.19
N SER A 47 -18.15 -6.18 -20.57
CA SER A 47 -18.68 -7.24 -21.44
C SER A 47 -18.12 -7.22 -22.86
N LEU A 48 -17.57 -6.07 -23.30
CA LEU A 48 -16.90 -5.94 -24.61
C LEU A 48 -15.55 -6.67 -24.66
N VAL A 49 -15.00 -7.07 -23.52
CA VAL A 49 -13.72 -7.78 -23.44
C VAL A 49 -13.94 -9.28 -23.36
N ASP A 50 -13.58 -9.98 -24.43
CA ASP A 50 -13.61 -11.45 -24.54
C ASP A 50 -12.31 -12.11 -24.06
N ILE A 51 -11.19 -11.36 -24.04
CA ILE A 51 -9.87 -11.86 -23.65
C ILE A 51 -9.30 -11.00 -22.50
N PRO A 52 -9.35 -11.48 -21.25
CA PRO A 52 -8.77 -10.79 -20.11
C PRO A 52 -7.24 -10.66 -20.20
N LEU A 53 -6.71 -9.49 -19.81
CA LEU A 53 -5.27 -9.21 -19.74
C LEU A 53 -4.60 -9.86 -18.51
N ASN A 54 -4.77 -11.17 -18.35
CA ASN A 54 -4.29 -11.91 -17.17
C ASN A 54 -2.79 -12.18 -17.19
N ASN A 55 -2.17 -12.20 -18.37
CA ASN A 55 -0.74 -12.40 -18.55
C ASN A 55 -0.05 -11.10 -18.92
N THR A 56 0.98 -10.72 -18.14
CA THR A 56 1.86 -9.60 -18.43
C THR A 56 3.30 -10.09 -18.57
N TYR A 57 3.91 -9.83 -19.73
CA TYR A 57 5.27 -10.19 -20.08
C TYR A 57 6.15 -8.95 -20.15
N LEU A 58 7.20 -8.92 -19.34
CA LEU A 58 8.26 -7.91 -19.39
C LEU A 58 9.43 -8.53 -20.18
N ARG A 59 9.90 -7.87 -21.23
CA ARG A 59 10.79 -8.46 -22.24
C ARG A 59 12.05 -7.65 -22.48
N TYR A 60 13.11 -8.36 -22.83
CA TYR A 60 14.37 -7.80 -23.33
C TYR A 60 14.22 -7.33 -24.78
N PRO A 61 15.19 -6.54 -25.29
CA PRO A 61 15.25 -6.10 -26.70
C PRO A 61 15.20 -7.25 -27.73
N ASP A 62 15.67 -8.44 -27.37
CA ASP A 62 15.66 -9.63 -28.22
C ASP A 62 14.31 -10.38 -28.20
N GLY A 63 13.30 -9.85 -27.49
CA GLY A 63 11.98 -10.43 -27.34
C GLY A 63 11.88 -11.54 -26.27
N SER A 64 12.99 -11.92 -25.63
CA SER A 64 12.99 -12.92 -24.55
C SER A 64 12.35 -12.37 -23.26
N VAL A 65 11.80 -13.25 -22.43
CA VAL A 65 11.04 -12.83 -21.22
C VAL A 65 11.99 -12.60 -20.04
N ILE A 66 11.96 -11.38 -19.48
CA ILE A 66 12.60 -11.02 -18.21
C ILE A 66 11.76 -11.56 -17.05
N ARG A 67 10.45 -11.28 -17.10
CA ARG A 67 9.49 -11.62 -16.06
C ARG A 67 8.11 -11.83 -16.65
N HIS A 68 7.39 -12.82 -16.11
CA HIS A 68 5.99 -13.07 -16.41
C HIS A 68 5.16 -12.95 -15.12
N HIS A 69 4.08 -12.17 -15.21
CA HIS A 69 3.06 -12.06 -14.18
C HIS A 69 1.76 -12.66 -14.70
N SER A 70 1.23 -13.66 -14.01
CA SER A 70 -0.05 -14.30 -14.30
C SER A 70 -1.16 -13.81 -13.36
N SER A 71 -2.42 -14.07 -13.73
CA SER A 71 -3.63 -13.72 -12.96
C SER A 71 -3.71 -12.24 -12.54
N VAL A 72 -3.19 -11.34 -13.38
CA VAL A 72 -3.15 -9.89 -13.08
C VAL A 72 -4.55 -9.33 -12.92
N GLN A 73 -5.51 -9.70 -13.78
CA GLN A 73 -6.88 -9.20 -13.71
C GLN A 73 -7.63 -9.77 -12.51
N ASP A 74 -7.46 -11.07 -12.26
CA ASP A 74 -8.08 -11.73 -11.11
C ASP A 74 -7.68 -11.04 -9.80
N HIS A 75 -6.39 -10.70 -9.65
CA HIS A 75 -5.92 -9.96 -8.50
C HIS A 75 -6.38 -8.50 -8.46
N LEU A 76 -6.52 -7.82 -9.59
CA LEU A 76 -7.08 -6.45 -9.63
C LEU A 76 -8.55 -6.44 -9.19
N ILE A 77 -9.33 -7.41 -9.64
CA ILE A 77 -10.73 -7.60 -9.22
C ILE A 77 -10.78 -7.91 -7.72
N GLU A 78 -9.96 -8.84 -7.22
CA GLU A 78 -9.89 -9.16 -5.79
C GLU A 78 -9.50 -7.93 -4.93
N ARG A 79 -8.57 -7.10 -5.42
CA ARG A 79 -8.04 -5.94 -4.68
C ARG A 79 -8.97 -4.75 -4.72
N HIS A 80 -9.58 -4.46 -5.87
CA HIS A 80 -10.24 -3.18 -6.13
C HIS A 80 -11.68 -3.33 -6.64
N GLY A 81 -12.16 -4.55 -6.87
CA GLY A 81 -13.51 -4.84 -7.36
C GLY A 81 -13.67 -4.72 -8.88
N TYR A 82 -12.65 -4.21 -9.58
CA TYR A 82 -12.68 -3.94 -11.02
C TYR A 82 -11.37 -4.34 -11.69
N PRO A 83 -11.42 -4.83 -12.94
CA PRO A 83 -10.24 -5.14 -13.76
C PRO A 83 -9.55 -3.86 -14.31
N THR A 84 -8.51 -4.07 -15.12
CA THR A 84 -8.09 -3.13 -16.17
C THR A 84 -8.52 -3.70 -17.51
N ILE A 85 -9.36 -2.97 -18.24
CA ILE A 85 -9.77 -3.33 -19.60
C ILE A 85 -9.17 -2.40 -20.64
N PHE A 86 -9.03 -2.90 -21.86
CA PHE A 86 -8.51 -2.14 -22.98
C PHE A 86 -9.41 -2.38 -24.20
N ILE A 87 -10.00 -1.31 -24.72
CA ILE A 87 -11.01 -1.35 -25.79
C ILE A 87 -10.74 -0.25 -26.81
N ASP A 88 -11.42 -0.32 -27.97
CA ASP A 88 -11.41 0.77 -28.94
C ASP A 88 -11.98 2.02 -28.27
N ARG A 89 -11.35 3.18 -28.46
CA ARG A 89 -11.85 4.44 -27.88
C ARG A 89 -13.30 4.73 -28.32
N GLN A 90 -13.61 4.39 -29.57
CA GLN A 90 -14.96 4.52 -30.13
C GLN A 90 -16.01 3.78 -29.30
N MET A 91 -15.71 2.57 -28.83
CA MET A 91 -16.65 1.77 -28.03
C MET A 91 -17.00 2.46 -26.72
N LEU A 92 -16.01 3.02 -26.03
CA LEU A 92 -16.27 3.82 -24.82
C LEU A 92 -17.16 5.02 -25.12
N MET A 93 -16.85 5.78 -26.17
CA MET A 93 -17.63 6.95 -26.54
C MET A 93 -19.08 6.59 -26.90
N GLN A 94 -19.28 5.47 -27.59
CA GLN A 94 -20.60 4.97 -27.95
C GLN A 94 -21.41 4.60 -26.70
N VAL A 95 -20.85 3.80 -25.78
CA VAL A 95 -21.53 3.46 -24.51
C VAL A 95 -21.86 4.71 -23.70
N LEU A 96 -20.95 5.67 -23.61
CA LEU A 96 -21.21 6.94 -22.91
C LEU A 96 -22.36 7.72 -23.55
N TYR A 97 -22.39 7.80 -24.89
CA TYR A 97 -23.44 8.50 -25.63
C TYR A 97 -24.80 7.80 -25.51
N ASP A 98 -24.82 6.46 -25.55
CA ASP A 98 -26.06 5.68 -25.47
C ASP A 98 -26.73 5.78 -24.10
N LYS A 99 -25.94 6.01 -23.04
CA LYS A 99 -26.41 6.24 -21.67
C LYS A 99 -26.86 7.67 -21.40
N LEU A 100 -26.73 8.60 -22.37
CA LEU A 100 -27.32 9.94 -22.24
C LEU A 100 -28.81 9.89 -22.58
N ASP A 101 -29.62 10.48 -21.70
CA ASP A 101 -31.05 10.65 -21.95
C ASP A 101 -31.28 11.83 -22.93
N SER A 102 -30.55 12.93 -22.72
CA SER A 102 -30.69 14.20 -23.45
C SER A 102 -29.79 14.26 -24.70
N LYS A 103 -29.97 13.34 -25.63
CA LYS A 103 -29.22 13.32 -26.91
C LYS A 103 -29.40 14.61 -27.73
N ALA A 104 -30.51 15.32 -27.56
CA ALA A 104 -30.78 16.61 -28.18
C ALA A 104 -29.85 17.75 -27.71
N SER A 105 -29.19 17.58 -26.56
CA SER A 105 -28.21 18.54 -26.03
C SER A 105 -26.81 18.35 -26.62
N VAL A 106 -26.61 17.37 -27.52
CA VAL A 106 -25.33 17.02 -28.12
C VAL A 106 -25.30 17.49 -29.57
N TYR A 107 -24.38 18.42 -29.88
CA TYR A 107 -24.25 19.06 -31.18
C TYR A 107 -22.91 18.68 -31.85
N PRO A 108 -22.90 17.67 -32.73
CA PRO A 108 -21.71 17.34 -33.52
C PRO A 108 -21.44 18.37 -34.62
N GLY A 109 -20.20 18.38 -35.11
CA GLY A 109 -19.69 19.31 -36.11
C GLY A 109 -19.74 20.77 -35.65
N GLN A 110 -19.65 21.05 -34.34
CA GLN A 110 -19.64 22.39 -33.76
C GLN A 110 -18.28 22.66 -33.12
N LYS A 111 -17.33 23.18 -33.90
CA LYS A 111 -16.00 23.50 -33.37
C LYS A 111 -16.02 24.90 -32.76
N VAL A 112 -15.67 25.01 -31.48
CA VAL A 112 -15.54 26.31 -30.79
C VAL A 112 -14.39 27.10 -31.41
N VAL A 113 -14.65 28.39 -31.72
CA VAL A 113 -13.65 29.32 -32.28
C VAL A 113 -13.47 30.59 -31.47
N SER A 114 -14.51 31.06 -30.76
CA SER A 114 -14.40 32.23 -29.89
C SER A 114 -15.33 32.15 -28.69
N VAL A 115 -14.94 32.84 -27.61
CA VAL A 115 -15.67 32.90 -26.35
C VAL A 115 -15.78 34.34 -25.90
N LEU A 116 -16.98 34.76 -25.51
CA LEU A 116 -17.26 36.08 -24.97
C LEU A 116 -17.83 35.94 -23.55
N GLN A 117 -17.22 36.62 -22.59
CA GLN A 117 -17.76 36.69 -21.23
C GLN A 117 -18.91 37.72 -21.19
N LEU A 118 -20.06 37.28 -20.68
CA LEU A 118 -21.23 38.13 -20.45
C LEU A 118 -21.27 38.56 -18.97
N HIS A 119 -22.22 39.43 -18.62
CA HIS A 119 -22.39 39.87 -17.22
C HIS A 119 -22.68 38.69 -16.28
N ASN A 120 -23.63 37.83 -16.65
CA ASN A 120 -24.08 36.67 -15.88
C ASN A 120 -23.99 35.35 -16.68
N GLY A 121 -22.95 35.19 -17.49
CA GLY A 121 -22.80 33.98 -18.29
C GLY A 121 -21.65 34.04 -19.28
N ILE A 122 -21.69 33.14 -20.24
CA ILE A 122 -20.70 33.00 -21.29
C ILE A 122 -21.38 32.68 -22.61
N GLN A 123 -20.87 33.28 -23.68
CA GLN A 123 -21.30 33.04 -25.04
C GLN A 123 -20.17 32.36 -25.80
N VAL A 124 -20.50 31.31 -26.55
CA VAL A 124 -19.57 30.55 -27.37
C VAL A 124 -20.02 30.61 -28.82
N THR A 125 -19.10 30.97 -29.71
CA THR A 125 -19.33 30.96 -31.16
C THR A 125 -18.55 29.81 -31.79
N THR A 126 -19.21 29.13 -32.72
CA THR A 126 -18.67 27.98 -33.46
C THR A 126 -18.18 28.38 -34.85
N ASP A 127 -17.38 27.53 -35.48
CA ASP A 127 -16.91 27.68 -36.86
C ASP A 127 -18.04 27.78 -37.90
N LYS A 128 -19.22 27.24 -37.57
CA LYS A 128 -20.46 27.37 -38.37
C LYS A 128 -21.24 28.66 -38.09
N GLY A 129 -20.70 29.58 -37.29
CA GLY A 129 -21.33 30.84 -36.91
C GLY A 129 -22.49 30.70 -35.92
N ARG A 130 -22.76 29.49 -35.40
CA ARG A 130 -23.78 29.28 -34.36
C ARG A 130 -23.28 29.79 -33.02
N VAL A 131 -24.19 30.39 -32.28
CA VAL A 131 -23.95 30.97 -30.95
C VAL A 131 -24.69 30.14 -29.90
N PHE A 132 -24.01 29.85 -28.79
CA PHE A 132 -24.55 29.16 -27.64
C PHE A 132 -24.26 29.97 -26.38
N GLU A 133 -25.21 30.05 -25.47
CA GLU A 133 -25.07 30.74 -24.18
C GLU A 133 -25.23 29.75 -23.02
N GLY A 134 -24.53 30.01 -21.93
CA GLY A 134 -24.64 29.25 -20.70
C GLY A 134 -24.03 29.97 -19.49
N ASP A 135 -24.18 29.38 -18.32
CA ASP A 135 -23.68 29.95 -17.07
C ASP A 135 -22.17 29.76 -16.89
N ILE A 136 -21.66 28.63 -17.39
CA ILE A 136 -20.24 28.23 -17.34
C ILE A 136 -19.82 27.56 -18.64
N LEU A 137 -18.51 27.58 -18.92
CA LEU A 137 -17.87 26.87 -20.03
C LEU A 137 -16.84 25.87 -19.51
N VAL A 138 -16.94 24.63 -19.96
CA VAL A 138 -15.99 23.55 -19.64
C VAL A 138 -15.19 23.18 -20.88
N GLY A 139 -13.89 23.52 -20.90
CA GLY A 139 -12.95 23.14 -21.94
C GLY A 139 -12.45 21.71 -21.75
N ALA A 140 -13.03 20.77 -22.48
CA ALA A 140 -12.61 19.36 -22.55
C ALA A 140 -12.06 18.99 -23.95
N ASP A 141 -11.54 19.98 -24.67
CA ASP A 141 -11.17 19.97 -26.10
C ASP A 141 -9.69 19.60 -26.36
N GLY A 142 -9.05 18.93 -25.40
CA GLY A 142 -7.74 18.29 -25.56
C GLY A 142 -6.54 19.23 -25.43
N ILE A 143 -5.35 18.70 -25.73
CA ILE A 143 -4.06 19.40 -25.51
C ILE A 143 -3.92 20.70 -26.33
N TYR A 144 -4.60 20.81 -27.47
CA TYR A 144 -4.62 22.03 -28.30
C TYR A 144 -5.85 22.90 -28.05
N SER A 145 -6.37 22.88 -26.82
CA SER A 145 -7.61 23.54 -26.41
C SER A 145 -7.75 24.97 -26.92
N THR A 146 -8.82 25.22 -27.68
CA THR A 146 -9.26 26.57 -28.05
C THR A 146 -9.84 27.27 -26.82
N VAL A 147 -10.60 26.56 -25.99
CA VAL A 147 -11.20 27.12 -24.77
C VAL A 147 -10.13 27.68 -23.83
N ARG A 148 -8.99 26.97 -23.68
CA ARG A 148 -7.86 27.45 -22.89
C ARG A 148 -7.28 28.75 -23.44
N LYS A 149 -7.10 28.86 -24.76
CA LYS A 149 -6.58 30.07 -25.40
C LYS A 149 -7.51 31.26 -25.19
N GLU A 150 -8.82 31.06 -25.35
CA GLU A 150 -9.79 32.12 -25.11
C GLU A 150 -9.88 32.51 -23.64
N MET A 151 -9.77 31.55 -22.71
CA MET A 151 -9.67 31.82 -21.27
C MET A 151 -8.47 32.72 -20.95
N TRP A 152 -7.31 32.45 -21.56
CA TRP A 152 -6.12 33.29 -21.44
C TRP A 152 -6.31 34.68 -22.02
N ARG A 153 -6.91 34.78 -23.22
CA ARG A 153 -7.21 36.08 -23.85
C ARG A 153 -8.07 36.94 -22.94
N ILE A 154 -9.18 36.39 -22.44
CA ILE A 154 -10.12 37.09 -21.54
C ILE A 154 -9.41 37.53 -20.25
N ALA A 155 -8.61 36.65 -19.64
CA ALA A 155 -7.87 36.99 -18.42
C ALA A 155 -6.80 38.07 -18.65
N ASN A 156 -6.10 38.05 -19.78
CA ASN A 156 -5.14 39.10 -20.11
C ASN A 156 -5.80 40.47 -20.34
N GLU A 157 -7.05 40.50 -20.82
CA GLU A 157 -7.83 41.73 -20.98
C GLU A 157 -8.36 42.26 -19.63
N THR A 158 -8.77 41.38 -18.71
CA THR A 158 -9.53 41.75 -17.51
C THR A 158 -8.74 41.63 -16.19
N SER A 159 -7.66 40.86 -16.16
CA SER A 159 -6.76 40.69 -15.01
C SER A 159 -5.33 40.34 -15.47
N PRO A 160 -4.59 41.30 -16.07
CA PRO A 160 -3.23 41.08 -16.56
C PRO A 160 -2.32 40.46 -15.49
N GLY A 161 -1.59 39.41 -15.86
CA GLY A 161 -0.68 38.70 -14.95
C GLY A 161 -1.31 37.56 -14.13
N TYR A 162 -2.61 37.29 -14.31
CA TYR A 162 -3.24 36.10 -13.69
C TYR A 162 -2.63 34.79 -14.19
N PHE A 163 -2.38 34.70 -15.50
CA PHE A 163 -1.63 33.61 -16.13
C PHE A 163 -0.19 34.05 -16.42
N PRO A 164 0.77 33.12 -16.53
CA PRO A 164 2.10 33.40 -17.07
C PRO A 164 2.01 34.00 -18.48
N ALA A 165 3.04 34.71 -18.94
CA ALA A 165 2.99 35.37 -20.26
C ALA A 165 2.86 34.36 -21.44
N ASP A 166 3.54 33.22 -21.36
CA ASP A 166 3.43 32.13 -22.34
C ASP A 166 3.81 30.79 -21.68
N GLU A 167 2.85 30.15 -21.02
CA GLU A 167 3.06 28.82 -20.42
C GLU A 167 3.19 27.72 -21.49
N TRP A 168 2.59 27.91 -22.67
CA TRP A 168 2.65 26.93 -23.76
C TRP A 168 4.08 26.72 -24.23
N SER A 169 4.89 27.78 -24.30
CA SER A 169 6.33 27.70 -24.61
C SER A 169 7.12 26.76 -23.69
N SER A 170 6.62 26.47 -22.49
CA SER A 170 7.27 25.62 -21.49
C SER A 170 6.78 24.17 -21.49
N VAL A 171 5.76 23.83 -22.29
CA VAL A 171 5.20 22.47 -22.37
C VAL A 171 6.21 21.54 -23.04
N PRO A 172 6.76 20.53 -22.34
CA PRO A 172 7.79 19.67 -22.88
C PRO A 172 7.22 18.51 -23.70
N CYS A 173 8.02 18.04 -24.65
CA CYS A 173 7.84 16.80 -25.38
C CYS A 173 9.15 16.01 -25.34
N TYR A 174 9.15 14.89 -24.61
CA TYR A 174 10.33 14.02 -24.45
C TYR A 174 10.30 12.83 -25.41
N TYR A 175 9.11 12.41 -25.81
CA TYR A 175 8.88 11.22 -26.63
C TYR A 175 7.91 11.53 -27.77
N LYS A 176 8.00 10.74 -28.83
CA LYS A 176 6.96 10.59 -29.84
C LYS A 176 6.45 9.16 -29.83
N CYS A 177 5.20 8.95 -30.25
CA CYS A 177 4.56 7.65 -30.21
C CYS A 177 3.87 7.31 -31.53
N ILE A 178 4.16 6.15 -32.10
CA ILE A 178 3.23 5.51 -33.02
C ILE A 178 2.31 4.64 -32.17
N PHE A 179 1.02 4.92 -32.19
CA PHE A 179 0.02 3.99 -31.69
C PHE A 179 -0.70 3.33 -32.85
N GLY A 180 -1.11 2.08 -32.70
CA GLY A 180 -1.82 1.36 -33.74
C GLY A 180 -2.64 0.18 -33.25
N ILE A 181 -3.43 -0.35 -34.17
CA ILE A 181 -4.26 -1.53 -34.02
C ILE A 181 -3.88 -2.48 -35.13
N SER A 182 -3.68 -3.76 -34.80
CA SER A 182 -3.41 -4.82 -35.76
C SER A 182 -4.41 -5.95 -35.63
N ARG A 183 -4.69 -6.61 -36.75
CA ARG A 183 -5.45 -7.87 -36.78
C ARG A 183 -4.76 -8.94 -35.92
N PRO A 184 -5.48 -9.99 -35.48
CA PRO A 184 -4.87 -11.09 -34.71
C PRO A 184 -3.63 -11.66 -35.41
N ILE A 185 -2.60 -11.98 -34.63
CA ILE A 185 -1.35 -12.64 -35.05
C ILE A 185 -1.23 -13.88 -34.18
N GLU A 186 -1.18 -15.06 -34.79
CA GLU A 186 -1.27 -16.35 -34.09
C GLU A 186 -0.04 -16.62 -33.21
N GLU A 187 1.14 -16.22 -33.67
CA GLU A 187 2.42 -16.38 -33.01
C GLU A 187 2.60 -15.42 -31.82
N LEU A 188 1.80 -14.36 -31.73
CA LEU A 188 1.86 -13.40 -30.64
C LEU A 188 0.97 -13.87 -29.48
N ALA A 189 1.61 -14.24 -28.36
CA ALA A 189 0.91 -14.66 -27.16
C ALA A 189 -0.12 -13.62 -26.69
N LYS A 190 -1.27 -14.09 -26.21
CA LYS A 190 -2.32 -13.21 -25.67
C LYS A 190 -1.91 -12.66 -24.31
N GLY A 191 -2.04 -11.35 -24.13
CA GLY A 191 -1.75 -10.65 -22.89
C GLY A 191 -1.21 -9.25 -23.13
N SER A 192 -0.47 -8.74 -22.15
CA SER A 192 0.25 -7.47 -22.19
C SER A 192 1.75 -7.74 -22.34
N HIS A 193 2.41 -7.04 -23.26
CA HIS A 193 3.83 -7.15 -23.53
C HIS A 193 4.45 -5.77 -23.38
N TYR A 194 5.41 -5.66 -22.47
CA TYR A 194 6.25 -4.48 -22.31
C TYR A 194 7.67 -4.86 -22.76
N VAL A 195 8.17 -4.21 -23.80
CA VAL A 195 9.49 -4.50 -24.36
C VAL A 195 10.40 -3.33 -24.09
N TYR A 196 11.43 -3.59 -23.27
CA TYR A 196 12.40 -2.59 -22.85
C TYR A 196 13.47 -2.46 -23.93
N ASN A 197 13.74 -1.24 -24.39
CA ASN A 197 14.81 -0.96 -25.35
C ASN A 197 15.60 0.29 -24.97
N GLY A 198 16.76 0.50 -25.60
CA GLY A 198 17.58 1.68 -25.38
C GLY A 198 17.02 2.89 -26.12
N ASN A 199 16.51 3.88 -25.39
CA ASN A 199 15.83 5.10 -25.87
C ASN A 199 14.46 4.90 -26.55
N PHE A 200 13.89 3.71 -26.50
CA PHE A 200 12.52 3.47 -26.95
C PHE A 200 11.92 2.28 -26.21
N SER A 201 10.60 2.07 -26.30
CA SER A 201 9.91 0.94 -25.68
C SER A 201 8.66 0.57 -26.47
N TYR A 202 8.19 -0.66 -26.27
CA TYR A 202 6.91 -1.11 -26.80
C TYR A 202 5.94 -1.46 -25.68
N LEU A 203 4.67 -1.11 -25.89
CA LEU A 203 3.53 -1.66 -25.17
C LEU A 203 2.62 -2.34 -26.20
N VAL A 204 2.38 -3.64 -26.05
CA VAL A 204 1.45 -4.40 -26.91
C VAL A 204 0.44 -5.12 -26.04
N LEU A 205 -0.85 -4.99 -26.37
CA LEU A 205 -1.97 -5.44 -25.56
C LEU A 205 -2.98 -6.16 -26.45
N VAL A 206 -3.41 -7.36 -26.05
CA VAL A 206 -4.56 -8.01 -26.71
C VAL A 206 -5.84 -7.25 -26.38
N GLY A 207 -6.71 -7.12 -27.38
CA GLY A 207 -8.01 -6.46 -27.29
C GLY A 207 -9.17 -7.35 -27.74
N PRO A 208 -10.40 -6.79 -27.75
CA PRO A 208 -11.60 -7.48 -28.20
C PRO A 208 -11.44 -8.16 -29.57
N GLY A 209 -11.87 -9.41 -29.69
CA GLY A 209 -11.76 -10.18 -30.93
C GLY A 209 -10.32 -10.62 -31.27
N GLY A 210 -9.41 -10.58 -30.29
CA GLY A 210 -8.01 -11.01 -30.45
C GLY A 210 -7.12 -10.03 -31.21
N LYS A 211 -7.60 -8.83 -31.51
CA LYS A 211 -6.79 -7.76 -32.13
C LYS A 211 -5.68 -7.32 -31.17
N PHE A 212 -4.63 -6.70 -31.69
CA PHE A 212 -3.54 -6.14 -30.87
C PHE A 212 -3.52 -4.62 -30.94
N TYR A 213 -3.58 -3.99 -29.79
CA TYR A 213 -3.25 -2.58 -29.63
C TYR A 213 -1.78 -2.45 -29.30
N TRP A 214 -1.08 -1.52 -29.95
CA TRP A 214 0.34 -1.37 -29.72
C TRP A 214 0.79 0.07 -29.78
N PHE A 215 1.89 0.33 -29.07
CA PHE A 215 2.51 1.63 -28.94
C PHE A 215 4.02 1.46 -29.06
N LEU A 216 4.63 2.21 -29.97
CA LEU A 216 6.07 2.39 -30.10
C LEU A 216 6.41 3.78 -29.57
N PHE A 217 7.03 3.84 -28.40
CA PHE A 217 7.48 5.09 -27.79
C PHE A 217 8.95 5.32 -28.11
N VAL A 218 9.29 6.44 -28.75
CA VAL A 218 10.67 6.76 -29.13
C VAL A 218 11.08 8.07 -28.48
N LYS A 219 12.16 8.03 -27.71
CA LYS A 219 12.74 9.21 -27.06
C LYS A 219 13.26 10.17 -28.12
N LEU A 220 12.96 11.45 -27.98
CA LEU A 220 13.55 12.47 -28.84
C LEU A 220 15.04 12.67 -28.49
N PRO A 221 15.91 12.96 -29.48
CA PRO A 221 17.31 13.25 -29.22
C PRO A 221 17.51 14.43 -28.28
N VAL A 222 16.62 15.43 -28.38
CA VAL A 222 16.54 16.61 -27.53
C VAL A 222 15.07 16.84 -27.17
N THR A 223 14.81 17.25 -25.94
CA THR A 223 13.46 17.67 -25.53
C THR A 223 13.02 18.89 -26.34
N LEU A 224 11.83 18.82 -26.94
CA LEU A 224 11.21 19.95 -27.64
C LEU A 224 10.20 20.62 -26.72
N TYR A 225 9.92 21.89 -26.96
CA TYR A 225 9.01 22.68 -26.12
C TYR A 225 8.03 23.49 -26.95
N GLY A 226 6.79 23.61 -26.46
CA GLY A 226 5.76 24.50 -27.02
C GLY A 226 5.63 24.45 -28.55
N HIS A 227 5.97 25.56 -29.20
CA HIS A 227 5.84 25.74 -30.65
C HIS A 227 6.85 24.94 -31.48
N ASP A 228 7.96 24.48 -30.89
CA ASP A 228 8.97 23.67 -31.58
C ASP A 228 8.54 22.21 -31.73
N ILE A 229 7.44 21.81 -31.07
CA ILE A 229 6.92 20.44 -31.14
C ILE A 229 6.20 20.24 -32.48
N PRO A 230 6.68 19.35 -33.36
CA PRO A 230 6.13 19.21 -34.71
C PRO A 230 4.81 18.43 -34.70
N ARG A 231 4.03 18.64 -35.75
CA ARG A 231 2.99 17.69 -36.15
C ARG A 231 3.56 16.72 -37.16
N TYR A 232 3.34 15.43 -36.93
CA TYR A 232 3.85 14.38 -37.80
C TYR A 232 2.86 14.04 -38.92
N THR A 233 3.42 13.75 -40.08
CA THR A 233 2.69 13.26 -41.25
C THR A 233 2.71 11.74 -41.32
N LYS A 234 1.95 11.16 -42.25
CA LYS A 234 2.02 9.73 -42.55
C LYS A 234 3.37 9.27 -43.07
N VAL A 235 4.07 10.13 -43.81
CA VAL A 235 5.42 9.83 -44.28
C VAL A 235 6.40 9.74 -43.11
N ASP A 236 6.27 10.61 -42.10
CA ASP A 236 7.10 10.57 -40.89
C ASP A 236 6.86 9.28 -40.08
N GLU A 237 5.60 8.85 -40.00
CA GLU A 237 5.20 7.59 -39.36
C GLU A 237 5.83 6.39 -40.05
N GLU A 238 5.70 6.29 -41.38
CA GLU A 238 6.26 5.18 -42.17
C GLU A 238 7.79 5.14 -42.08
N LYS A 239 8.45 6.30 -42.15
CA LYS A 239 9.91 6.42 -41.98
C LYS A 239 10.34 5.90 -40.61
N LEU A 240 9.65 6.29 -39.55
CA LEU A 240 9.95 5.82 -38.20
C LEU A 240 9.67 4.31 -38.07
N ALA A 241 8.57 3.82 -38.63
CA ALA A 241 8.25 2.39 -38.57
C ALA A 241 9.30 1.53 -39.29
N LEU A 242 9.83 2.00 -40.43
CA LEU A 242 10.91 1.33 -41.16
C LEU A 242 12.21 1.22 -40.35
N GLN A 243 12.53 2.24 -39.53
CA GLN A 243 13.72 2.21 -38.66
C GLN A 243 13.64 1.10 -37.60
N HIS A 244 12.43 0.70 -37.25
CA HIS A 244 12.12 -0.23 -36.16
C HIS A 244 11.60 -1.59 -36.66
N VAL A 245 11.59 -1.83 -37.97
CA VAL A 245 10.96 -3.01 -38.60
C VAL A 245 11.51 -4.35 -38.08
N SER A 246 12.78 -4.38 -37.72
CA SER A 246 13.50 -5.57 -37.25
C SER A 246 13.46 -5.77 -35.74
N ASP A 247 12.86 -4.83 -34.99
CA ASP A 247 12.78 -4.91 -33.54
C ASP A 247 11.93 -6.10 -33.11
N GLN A 248 12.38 -6.83 -32.08
CA GLN A 248 11.67 -7.99 -31.57
C GLN A 248 10.61 -7.57 -30.56
N ILE A 249 9.35 -7.96 -30.80
CA ILE A 249 8.27 -7.86 -29.80
C ILE A 249 8.25 -9.13 -28.94
N THR A 250 8.47 -10.28 -29.59
CA THR A 250 8.74 -11.57 -28.97
C THR A 250 9.87 -12.25 -29.75
N THR A 251 10.34 -13.41 -29.32
CA THR A 251 11.35 -14.18 -30.07
C THR A 251 10.87 -14.69 -31.44
N GLN A 252 9.57 -14.57 -31.74
CA GLN A 252 8.95 -15.05 -32.99
C GLN A 252 8.28 -13.93 -33.80
N VAL A 253 8.05 -12.77 -33.19
CA VAL A 253 7.24 -11.69 -33.78
C VAL A 253 8.01 -10.38 -33.69
N THR A 254 8.23 -9.75 -34.84
CA THR A 254 8.84 -8.43 -34.94
C THR A 254 7.82 -7.30 -34.99
N PHE A 255 8.27 -6.07 -34.73
CA PHE A 255 7.44 -4.89 -34.92
C PHE A 255 7.03 -4.73 -36.39
N GLY A 256 7.88 -5.09 -37.35
CA GLY A 256 7.56 -5.06 -38.78
C GLY A 256 6.34 -5.93 -39.12
N GLN A 257 6.25 -7.13 -38.55
CA GLN A 257 5.07 -8.01 -38.72
C GLN A 257 3.82 -7.40 -38.08
N LEU A 258 3.95 -6.82 -36.88
CA LEU A 258 2.86 -6.14 -36.19
C LEU A 258 2.35 -4.94 -37.01
N TYR A 259 3.26 -4.13 -37.54
CA TYR A 259 2.97 -2.96 -38.38
C TYR A 259 2.37 -3.38 -39.74
N ALA A 260 2.84 -4.45 -40.37
CA ALA A 260 2.24 -4.97 -41.60
C ALA A 260 0.80 -5.47 -41.41
N ALA A 261 0.49 -5.99 -40.22
CA ALA A 261 -0.85 -6.44 -39.83
C ALA A 261 -1.79 -5.30 -39.37
N ARG A 262 -1.33 -4.03 -39.38
CA ARG A 262 -2.10 -2.91 -38.85
C ARG A 262 -3.36 -2.62 -39.66
N THR A 263 -4.46 -2.34 -38.96
CA THR A 263 -5.69 -1.78 -39.53
C THR A 263 -5.69 -0.26 -39.45
N SER A 264 -5.02 0.30 -38.43
CA SER A 264 -4.86 1.74 -38.24
C SER A 264 -3.62 2.03 -37.42
N SER A 265 -2.98 3.15 -37.69
CA SER A 265 -1.86 3.66 -36.90
C SER A 265 -1.83 5.19 -36.99
N THR A 266 -1.18 5.87 -36.05
CA THR A 266 -0.92 7.32 -36.10
C THR A 266 0.35 7.63 -35.30
N LEU A 267 1.25 8.44 -35.87
CA LEU A 267 2.36 9.05 -35.14
C LEU A 267 1.95 10.39 -34.49
N THR A 268 2.22 10.56 -33.21
CA THR A 268 1.95 11.80 -32.45
C THR A 268 3.13 12.20 -31.57
N PRO A 269 3.38 13.51 -31.36
CA PRO A 269 4.20 13.96 -30.23
C PRO A 269 3.49 13.67 -28.89
N LEU A 270 4.27 13.45 -27.83
CA LEU A 270 3.76 13.21 -26.48
C LEU A 270 4.09 14.42 -25.59
N HIS A 271 3.15 15.36 -25.54
CA HIS A 271 3.22 16.47 -24.59
C HIS A 271 3.00 15.90 -23.18
N GLU A 272 3.75 16.35 -22.20
CA GLU A 272 3.64 15.89 -20.81
C GLU A 272 3.61 17.10 -19.88
N TYR A 273 2.43 17.46 -19.36
CA TYR A 273 2.31 18.72 -18.61
C TYR A 273 1.08 18.76 -17.72
N VAL A 274 1.16 19.51 -16.62
CA VAL A 274 0.01 19.92 -15.81
C VAL A 274 0.01 21.44 -15.79
N PHE A 275 -1.01 22.04 -16.39
CA PHE A 275 -1.11 23.50 -16.46
C PHE A 275 -1.36 24.08 -15.06
N GLU A 276 -0.72 25.19 -14.73
CA GLU A 276 -0.72 25.81 -13.39
C GLU A 276 -2.11 26.30 -12.97
N LYS A 277 -2.92 26.75 -13.93
CA LYS A 277 -4.24 27.35 -13.72
C LYS A 277 -5.25 26.71 -14.67
N TRP A 278 -6.27 26.09 -14.09
CA TRP A 278 -7.30 25.35 -14.82
C TRP A 278 -8.54 26.18 -15.11
N HIS A 279 -8.75 27.29 -14.40
CA HIS A 279 -9.94 28.10 -14.54
C HIS A 279 -9.66 29.59 -14.48
N TYR A 280 -10.61 30.37 -14.98
CA TYR A 280 -10.69 31.81 -14.84
C TYR A 280 -12.15 32.24 -15.02
N ASN A 281 -12.67 33.04 -14.07
CA ASN A 281 -14.09 33.42 -14.02
C ASN A 281 -15.02 32.21 -14.23
N ARG A 282 -15.83 32.23 -15.30
CA ARG A 282 -16.83 31.20 -15.66
C ARG A 282 -16.30 30.10 -16.58
N ILE A 283 -14.98 30.02 -16.78
CA ILE A 283 -14.34 29.02 -17.67
C ILE A 283 -13.46 28.10 -16.84
N ILE A 284 -13.56 26.79 -17.07
CA ILE A 284 -12.63 25.78 -16.52
C ILE A 284 -12.20 24.79 -17.62
N THR A 285 -10.94 24.35 -17.61
CA THR A 285 -10.44 23.29 -18.47
C THR A 285 -10.24 21.99 -17.69
N ILE A 286 -10.50 20.84 -18.34
CA ILE A 286 -10.39 19.51 -17.74
C ILE A 286 -9.79 18.49 -18.71
N GLY A 287 -9.32 17.36 -18.20
CA GLY A 287 -8.69 16.31 -19.00
C GLY A 287 -7.40 16.82 -19.67
N ASP A 288 -7.15 16.40 -20.91
CA ASP A 288 -5.94 16.77 -21.67
C ASP A 288 -5.78 18.30 -21.86
N ALA A 289 -6.84 19.10 -21.71
CA ALA A 289 -6.79 20.57 -21.76
C ALA A 289 -6.24 21.21 -20.46
N ALA A 290 -6.12 20.44 -19.38
CA ALA A 290 -5.58 20.85 -18.09
C ALA A 290 -4.37 20.02 -17.65
N HIS A 291 -4.33 18.74 -18.03
CA HIS A 291 -3.26 17.82 -17.67
C HIS A 291 -3.07 16.72 -18.73
N LYS A 292 -1.88 16.67 -19.32
CA LYS A 292 -1.53 15.73 -20.37
C LYS A 292 -0.47 14.75 -19.89
N PHE A 293 -0.75 13.47 -20.15
CA PHE A 293 0.03 12.34 -19.68
C PHE A 293 0.85 11.72 -20.81
N GLU A 294 1.96 11.10 -20.40
CA GLU A 294 2.52 9.96 -21.12
C GLU A 294 1.53 8.77 -21.07
N PRO A 295 0.98 8.29 -22.21
CA PRO A 295 0.03 7.17 -22.27
C PRO A 295 0.48 5.80 -21.73
N LEU A 296 1.77 5.48 -21.55
CA LEU A 296 2.24 4.12 -21.18
C LEU A 296 1.50 3.54 -19.96
N THR A 297 1.23 4.36 -18.95
CA THR A 297 0.58 3.92 -17.71
C THR A 297 -0.95 3.85 -17.81
N GLY A 298 -1.55 4.36 -18.89
CA GLY A 298 -3.00 4.34 -19.12
C GLY A 298 -3.80 5.29 -18.24
N HIS A 299 -3.18 6.24 -17.53
CA HIS A 299 -3.90 7.09 -16.56
C HIS A 299 -4.58 8.33 -17.17
N GLY A 300 -4.23 8.79 -18.37
CA GLY A 300 -4.78 10.04 -18.92
C GLY A 300 -6.31 10.07 -18.99
N GLY A 301 -6.93 9.07 -19.65
CA GLY A 301 -8.39 8.97 -19.75
C GLY A 301 -9.07 8.75 -18.40
N ASN A 302 -8.49 7.91 -17.54
CA ASN A 302 -9.00 7.69 -16.17
C ASN A 302 -8.94 8.97 -15.33
N SER A 303 -7.88 9.77 -15.46
CA SER A 303 -7.73 11.07 -14.79
C SER A 303 -8.73 12.09 -15.31
N ALA A 304 -9.04 12.11 -16.61
CA ALA A 304 -10.09 12.95 -17.17
C ALA A 304 -11.48 12.62 -16.57
N ILE A 305 -11.80 11.32 -16.43
CA ILE A 305 -13.03 10.85 -15.76
C ILE A 305 -13.04 11.28 -14.29
N GLU A 306 -11.92 11.13 -13.57
CA GLU A 306 -11.78 11.60 -12.18
C GLU A 306 -11.98 13.13 -12.07
N THR A 307 -11.37 13.94 -12.94
CA THR A 307 -11.55 15.40 -12.92
C THR A 307 -12.98 15.80 -13.25
N ALA A 308 -13.65 15.13 -14.19
CA ALA A 308 -15.07 15.37 -14.49
C ALA A 308 -15.97 15.07 -13.28
N ALA A 309 -15.70 13.99 -12.55
CA ALA A 309 -16.43 13.67 -11.33
C ALA A 309 -16.20 14.72 -10.22
N SER A 310 -14.96 15.18 -10.02
CA SER A 310 -14.65 16.27 -9.08
C SER A 310 -15.36 17.57 -9.47
N LEU A 311 -15.41 17.92 -10.76
CA LEU A 311 -16.16 19.08 -11.24
C LEU A 311 -17.64 19.00 -10.86
N VAL A 312 -18.33 17.90 -11.17
CA VAL A 312 -19.75 17.75 -10.81
C VAL A 312 -19.96 17.80 -9.29
N ASN A 313 -19.05 17.25 -8.50
CA ASN A 313 -19.12 17.26 -7.04
C ASN A 313 -19.04 18.65 -6.40
N HIS A 314 -18.44 19.61 -7.10
CA HIS A 314 -18.30 20.99 -6.63
C HIS A 314 -19.29 21.95 -7.30
N LEU A 315 -19.95 21.52 -8.38
CA LEU A 315 -21.10 22.22 -8.99
C LEU A 315 -22.45 21.82 -8.39
N THR A 316 -22.48 20.79 -7.54
CA THR A 316 -23.69 20.35 -6.85
C THR A 316 -23.65 20.84 -5.40
N SER A 317 -24.43 21.88 -5.09
CA SER A 317 -24.68 22.35 -3.72
C SER A 317 -26.19 22.49 -3.50
N ASP A 318 -26.66 22.22 -2.28
CA ASP A 318 -28.08 22.22 -1.93
C ASP A 318 -28.71 23.65 -1.90
N GLU A 319 -27.93 24.70 -2.17
CA GLU A 319 -28.28 26.08 -1.79
C GLU A 319 -28.36 27.13 -2.92
N CYS A 320 -28.09 26.83 -4.20
CA CYS A 320 -28.12 27.88 -5.23
C CYS A 320 -28.62 27.44 -6.60
N ALA A 321 -29.74 28.04 -7.04
CA ALA A 321 -30.20 28.03 -8.42
C ALA A 321 -29.44 29.06 -9.29
N ASP A 322 -28.98 30.18 -8.69
CA ASP A 322 -28.26 31.26 -9.38
C ASP A 322 -26.85 31.43 -8.79
N TRP A 323 -25.84 30.91 -9.49
CA TRP A 323 -24.45 30.98 -9.02
C TRP A 323 -23.79 32.31 -9.39
N SER A 324 -23.33 33.03 -8.37
CA SER A 324 -22.47 34.21 -8.54
C SER A 324 -21.08 33.83 -9.08
N ASN A 325 -20.36 34.79 -9.67
CA ASN A 325 -18.98 34.56 -10.15
C ASN A 325 -18.07 34.02 -9.05
N ALA A 326 -18.17 34.57 -7.84
CA ALA A 326 -17.36 34.13 -6.69
C ALA A 326 -17.64 32.68 -6.28
N GLN A 327 -18.91 32.24 -6.33
CA GLN A 327 -19.26 30.83 -6.04
C GLN A 327 -18.73 29.89 -7.12
N ILE A 328 -18.82 30.27 -8.39
CA ILE A 328 -18.28 29.48 -9.51
C ILE A 328 -16.76 29.35 -9.40
N GLU A 329 -16.06 30.46 -9.16
CA GLU A 329 -14.62 30.47 -8.95
C GLU A 329 -14.20 29.63 -7.74
N ALA A 330 -14.94 29.71 -6.64
CA ALA A 330 -14.68 28.87 -5.47
C ALA A 330 -14.84 27.38 -5.78
N ALA A 331 -15.89 26.99 -6.54
CA ALA A 331 -16.07 25.61 -6.98
C ALA A 331 -14.95 25.15 -7.91
N PHE A 332 -14.55 25.97 -8.88
CA PHE A 332 -13.45 25.63 -9.79
C PHE A 332 -12.10 25.55 -9.08
N THR A 333 -11.85 26.43 -8.11
CA THR A 333 -10.67 26.38 -7.24
C THR A 333 -10.65 25.06 -6.46
N ALA A 334 -11.78 24.65 -5.89
CA ALA A 334 -11.90 23.39 -5.17
C ALA A 334 -11.65 22.15 -6.05
N VAL A 335 -12.03 22.19 -7.33
CA VAL A 335 -11.69 21.13 -8.32
C VAL A 335 -10.18 21.06 -8.53
N GLN A 336 -9.53 22.20 -8.75
CA GLN A 336 -8.08 22.24 -8.95
C GLN A 336 -7.35 21.76 -7.69
N ASP A 337 -7.68 22.29 -6.52
CA ASP A 337 -7.05 21.93 -5.23
C ASP A 337 -7.19 20.44 -4.91
N GLU A 338 -8.34 19.83 -5.19
CA GLU A 338 -8.56 18.39 -4.98
C GLU A 338 -7.67 17.53 -5.90
N ARG A 339 -7.42 17.99 -7.13
CA ARG A 339 -6.87 17.16 -8.20
C ARG A 339 -5.39 17.41 -8.50
N PHE A 340 -4.92 18.64 -8.35
CA PHE A 340 -3.65 19.11 -8.90
C PHE A 340 -2.44 18.27 -8.45
N GLU A 341 -2.23 18.11 -7.13
CA GLU A 341 -1.09 17.35 -6.60
C GLU A 341 -1.10 15.88 -7.07
N ARG A 342 -2.28 15.25 -7.08
CA ARG A 342 -2.44 13.86 -7.52
C ARG A 342 -2.14 13.70 -8.99
N VAL A 343 -2.66 14.60 -9.82
CA VAL A 343 -2.42 14.59 -11.26
C VAL A 343 -0.95 14.83 -11.57
N GLN A 344 -0.31 15.81 -10.92
CA GLN A 344 1.12 16.07 -11.04
C GLN A 344 1.96 14.83 -10.69
N TRP A 345 1.62 14.14 -9.59
CA TRP A 345 2.28 12.90 -9.22
C TRP A 345 2.10 11.80 -10.27
N LEU A 346 0.89 11.61 -10.78
CA LEU A 346 0.61 10.59 -11.80
C LEU A 346 1.31 10.89 -13.14
N VAL A 347 1.36 12.16 -13.59
CA VAL A 347 2.11 12.57 -14.80
C VAL A 347 3.59 12.29 -14.61
N ASN A 348 4.17 12.69 -13.47
CA ASN A 348 5.59 12.45 -13.16
C ASN A 348 5.93 10.95 -13.06
N ASP A 349 5.02 10.15 -12.51
CA ASP A 349 5.19 8.70 -12.41
C ASP A 349 5.10 8.02 -13.79
N ALA A 350 4.19 8.46 -14.66
CA ALA A 350 4.11 7.99 -16.04
C ALA A 350 5.41 8.28 -16.80
N HIS A 351 5.91 9.51 -16.69
CA HIS A 351 7.19 9.91 -17.28
C HIS A 351 8.36 9.02 -16.81
N LYS A 352 8.51 8.83 -15.49
CA LYS A 352 9.58 8.02 -14.90
C LYS A 352 9.47 6.54 -15.30
N THR A 353 8.25 6.02 -15.38
CA THR A 353 8.00 4.65 -15.84
C THR A 353 8.44 4.50 -17.30
N GLN A 354 8.09 5.45 -18.16
CA GLN A 354 8.52 5.45 -19.56
C GLN A 354 10.04 5.58 -19.70
N GLN A 355 10.70 6.44 -18.93
CA GLN A 355 12.16 6.52 -18.90
C GLN A 355 12.82 5.19 -18.49
N MET A 356 12.24 4.47 -17.52
CA MET A 356 12.73 3.16 -17.11
C MET A 356 12.56 2.13 -18.23
N GLN A 357 11.39 2.09 -18.88
CA GLN A 357 11.11 1.15 -19.97
C GLN A 357 11.95 1.42 -21.21
N ALA A 358 12.17 2.69 -21.52
CA ALA A 358 13.05 3.14 -22.58
C ALA A 358 14.53 3.14 -22.18
N MET A 359 14.89 2.63 -21.00
CA MET A 359 16.28 2.56 -20.50
C MET A 359 17.04 3.87 -20.78
N ALA A 360 16.40 5.00 -20.51
CA ALA A 360 16.73 6.29 -21.11
C ALA A 360 18.07 6.90 -20.66
N THR A 361 18.73 6.26 -19.69
CA THR A 361 20.06 6.61 -19.17
C THR A 361 20.89 5.34 -18.94
N PRO A 362 22.23 5.42 -18.93
CA PRO A 362 23.09 4.26 -18.65
C PRO A 362 22.80 3.58 -17.30
N PHE A 363 22.43 4.39 -16.29
CA PHE A 363 22.00 3.89 -14.99
C PHE A 363 20.74 3.04 -15.13
N LEU A 364 19.68 3.57 -15.78
CA LEU A 364 18.42 2.85 -15.98
C LEU A 364 18.58 1.60 -16.87
N ALA A 365 19.45 1.65 -17.87
CA ALA A 365 19.80 0.48 -18.69
C ALA A 365 20.42 -0.65 -17.86
N THR A 366 21.18 -0.31 -16.82
CA THR A 366 21.80 -1.28 -15.92
C THR A 366 20.80 -1.80 -14.89
N ILE A 367 20.12 -0.89 -14.18
CA ILE A 367 19.28 -1.27 -13.03
C ILE A 367 17.86 -1.72 -13.42
N GLY A 368 17.30 -1.23 -14.54
CA GLY A 368 15.92 -1.49 -14.94
C GLY A 368 15.60 -2.98 -15.10
N PRO A 369 16.38 -3.74 -15.90
CA PRO A 369 16.18 -5.19 -16.02
C PRO A 369 16.42 -5.96 -14.71
N ILE A 370 17.36 -5.50 -13.87
CA ILE A 370 17.64 -6.13 -12.57
C ILE A 370 16.43 -5.97 -11.64
N LEU A 371 15.91 -4.75 -11.50
CA LEU A 371 14.73 -4.47 -10.68
C LEU A 371 13.52 -5.26 -11.17
N THR A 372 13.32 -5.31 -12.48
CA THR A 372 12.23 -6.05 -13.14
C THR A 372 12.29 -7.55 -12.84
N ARG A 373 13.49 -8.13 -12.77
CA ARG A 373 13.67 -9.55 -12.45
C ARG A 373 13.31 -9.86 -10.99
N LEU A 374 13.58 -8.92 -10.09
CA LEU A 374 13.39 -9.06 -8.64
C LEU A 374 11.94 -8.83 -8.19
N THR A 375 11.12 -8.12 -8.96
CA THR A 375 9.73 -7.86 -8.60
C THR A 375 8.83 -9.06 -8.87
N ASN A 376 7.97 -9.38 -7.89
CA ASN A 376 6.91 -10.38 -8.06
C ASN A 376 5.57 -9.71 -8.38
N THR A 377 4.57 -10.51 -8.75
CA THR A 377 3.23 -10.01 -9.14
C THR A 377 2.59 -9.17 -8.04
N GLN A 378 2.70 -9.59 -6.78
CA GLN A 378 2.09 -8.86 -5.65
C GLN A 378 2.74 -7.50 -5.44
N THR A 379 4.08 -7.41 -5.56
CA THR A 379 4.80 -6.14 -5.47
C THR A 379 4.36 -5.16 -6.57
N VAL A 380 4.26 -5.61 -7.82
CA VAL A 380 3.82 -4.77 -8.95
C VAL A 380 2.39 -4.27 -8.74
N LEU A 381 1.48 -5.16 -8.34
CA LEU A 381 0.09 -4.80 -8.06
C LEU A 381 -0.04 -3.81 -6.88
N GLN A 382 0.81 -3.95 -5.86
CA GLN A 382 0.83 -3.03 -4.72
C GLN A 382 1.26 -1.61 -5.13
N LEU A 383 2.30 -1.52 -5.98
CA LEU A 383 2.74 -0.23 -6.52
C LEU A 383 1.66 0.40 -7.41
N GLY A 384 0.96 -0.40 -8.21
CA GLY A 384 -0.19 0.02 -9.01
C GLY A 384 -1.37 0.50 -8.17
N ALA A 385 -1.65 -0.17 -7.04
CA ALA A 385 -2.79 0.17 -6.17
C ALA A 385 -2.77 1.63 -5.68
N ARG A 386 -1.59 2.21 -5.42
CA ARG A 386 -1.46 3.63 -5.04
C ARG A 386 -2.06 4.59 -6.07
N LYS A 387 -1.98 4.23 -7.34
CA LYS A 387 -2.53 4.99 -8.45
C LYS A 387 -4.06 4.87 -8.53
N ILE A 388 -4.63 3.82 -7.94
CA ILE A 388 -6.07 3.50 -8.01
C ILE A 388 -6.83 4.03 -6.78
N ILE A 389 -6.36 3.74 -5.56
CA ILE A 389 -7.16 3.92 -4.32
C ILE A 389 -7.50 5.38 -3.99
N GLY A 390 -6.74 6.33 -4.55
CA GLY A 390 -6.97 7.77 -4.39
C GLY A 390 -7.96 8.36 -5.39
N ALA A 391 -8.60 7.55 -6.22
CA ALA A 391 -9.58 8.02 -7.19
C ALA A 391 -10.80 8.65 -6.50
N THR A 392 -11.28 9.75 -7.07
CA THR A 392 -12.52 10.39 -6.62
C THR A 392 -13.73 9.54 -7.05
N ARG A 393 -14.91 9.92 -6.59
CA ARG A 393 -16.19 9.36 -7.03
C ARG A 393 -17.22 10.46 -7.18
N ILE A 394 -18.31 10.19 -7.86
CA ILE A 394 -19.44 11.13 -7.94
C ILE A 394 -20.17 11.11 -6.58
N LYS A 395 -20.31 12.27 -5.93
CA LYS A 395 -21.10 12.46 -4.72
C LYS A 395 -22.59 12.40 -5.08
N GLY A 396 -23.45 12.01 -4.13
CA GLY A 396 -24.89 11.85 -4.38
C GLY A 396 -25.28 10.58 -5.15
N ILE A 397 -24.40 10.02 -5.99
CA ILE A 397 -24.64 8.75 -6.69
C ILE A 397 -23.98 7.60 -5.92
N PRO A 398 -24.70 6.53 -5.53
CA PRO A 398 -24.10 5.39 -4.84
C PRO A 398 -23.12 4.66 -5.76
N VAL A 399 -21.99 4.19 -5.20
CA VAL A 399 -21.10 3.26 -5.89
C VAL A 399 -21.71 1.87 -5.81
N PRO A 400 -21.94 1.18 -6.94
CA PRO A 400 -22.41 -0.20 -6.92
C PRO A 400 -21.49 -1.09 -6.07
N GLN A 401 -22.09 -2.01 -5.31
CA GLN A 401 -21.32 -2.85 -4.41
C GLN A 401 -20.52 -3.90 -5.20
N ARG A 402 -19.19 -3.83 -5.12
CA ARG A 402 -18.29 -4.89 -5.59
C ARG A 402 -17.38 -5.34 -4.46
N GLU A 403 -17.23 -6.66 -4.29
CA GLU A 403 -16.33 -7.22 -3.29
C GLU A 403 -14.88 -6.87 -3.65
N HIS A 404 -14.13 -6.37 -2.67
CA HIS A 404 -12.74 -5.98 -2.83
C HIS A 404 -12.03 -5.98 -1.47
N THR A 405 -10.71 -6.13 -1.49
CA THR A 405 -9.91 -6.31 -0.27
C THR A 405 -9.11 -5.08 0.14
N ILE A 406 -8.88 -4.13 -0.76
CA ILE A 406 -8.16 -2.87 -0.51
C ILE A 406 -9.16 -1.71 -0.56
N PRO A 407 -9.42 -1.01 0.56
CA PRO A 407 -10.36 0.10 0.58
C PRO A 407 -9.86 1.27 -0.28
N PHE A 408 -10.78 1.95 -0.95
CA PHE A 408 -10.55 3.27 -1.51
C PHE A 408 -10.44 4.32 -0.39
N ASN A 409 -9.77 5.43 -0.66
CA ASN A 409 -9.53 6.47 0.34
C ASN A 409 -10.83 7.05 0.94
N ASP A 410 -11.93 7.04 0.19
CA ASP A 410 -13.24 7.52 0.64
C ASP A 410 -14.06 6.47 1.41
N GLU A 411 -13.59 5.21 1.46
CA GLU A 411 -14.18 4.14 2.27
C GLU A 411 -13.52 4.02 3.65
N LEU A 412 -12.39 4.70 3.85
CA LEU A 412 -11.71 4.80 5.13
C LEU A 412 -12.48 5.69 6.12
N PRO A 413 -12.32 5.50 7.45
CA PRO A 413 -12.96 6.34 8.46
C PRO A 413 -12.60 7.82 8.37
N CYS A 414 -11.39 8.13 7.91
CA CYS A 414 -10.97 9.50 7.63
C CYS A 414 -10.01 9.53 6.44
N ARG A 415 -9.89 10.70 5.81
CA ARG A 415 -8.92 10.89 4.72
C ARG A 415 -7.49 10.59 5.21
N PRO A 416 -6.73 9.81 4.44
CA PRO A 416 -5.30 9.67 4.67
C PRO A 416 -4.62 11.03 4.69
N ILE A 417 -3.60 11.17 5.52
CA ILE A 417 -2.76 12.37 5.54
C ILE A 417 -1.79 12.22 4.37
N SER A 418 -1.63 13.26 3.56
CA SER A 418 -0.59 13.30 2.51
C SER A 418 0.79 13.05 3.13
N TRP A 419 1.77 12.68 2.31
CA TRP A 419 3.07 12.19 2.75
C TRP A 419 3.64 12.98 3.94
N SER A 420 3.65 12.36 5.12
CA SER A 420 4.15 12.95 6.36
C SER A 420 5.32 12.12 6.86
N TRP A 421 6.50 12.74 6.91
CA TRP A 421 7.70 12.13 7.49
C TRP A 421 7.58 11.99 9.00
N LEU A 422 6.64 12.70 9.66
CA LEU A 422 6.61 12.82 11.11
C LEU A 422 6.37 11.48 11.85
N PRO A 423 5.33 10.66 11.53
CA PRO A 423 5.15 9.37 12.20
C PRO A 423 6.35 8.44 11.99
N ILE A 424 6.88 8.42 10.76
CA ILE A 424 8.03 7.60 10.38
C ILE A 424 9.28 8.04 11.13
N GLY A 425 9.57 9.34 11.14
CA GLY A 425 10.70 9.95 11.84
C GLY A 425 10.62 9.70 13.34
N LEU A 426 9.44 9.85 13.95
CA LEU A 426 9.23 9.51 15.36
C LEU A 426 9.49 8.02 15.63
N GLY A 427 9.04 7.12 14.76
CA GLY A 427 9.33 5.69 14.85
C GLY A 427 10.83 5.38 14.80
N VAL A 428 11.53 5.93 13.81
CA VAL A 428 12.99 5.74 13.64
C VAL A 428 13.77 6.34 14.82
N LEU A 429 13.51 7.60 15.15
CA LEU A 429 14.25 8.32 16.20
C LEU A 429 14.02 7.71 17.58
N SER A 430 12.79 7.32 17.92
CA SER A 430 12.49 6.70 19.21
C SER A 430 13.21 5.37 19.37
N GLN A 431 13.15 4.49 18.36
CA GLN A 431 13.79 3.18 18.44
C GLN A 431 15.33 3.28 18.37
N ALA A 432 15.88 4.20 17.58
CA ALA A 432 17.32 4.46 17.54
C ALA A 432 17.84 5.02 18.89
N ALA A 433 17.10 5.95 19.51
CA ALA A 433 17.44 6.48 20.82
C ALA A 433 17.41 5.39 21.90
N LEU A 434 16.38 4.54 21.90
CA LEU A 434 16.29 3.40 22.81
C LEU A 434 17.40 2.37 22.58
N PHE A 435 17.74 2.06 21.32
CA PHE A 435 18.84 1.16 21.01
C PHE A 435 20.17 1.70 21.54
N ARG A 436 20.46 2.98 21.29
CA ARG A 436 21.66 3.65 21.79
C ARG A 436 21.71 3.61 23.32
N LEU A 437 20.62 3.98 23.99
CA LEU A 437 20.54 3.93 25.45
C LEU A 437 20.77 2.51 25.98
N ALA A 438 20.12 1.49 25.39
CA ALA A 438 20.30 0.10 25.76
C ALA A 438 21.76 -0.36 25.65
N THR A 439 22.48 0.06 24.60
CA THR A 439 23.92 -0.26 24.46
C THR A 439 24.79 0.38 25.53
N GLN A 440 24.39 1.53 26.10
CA GLN A 440 25.11 2.21 27.16
C GLN A 440 24.85 1.62 28.55
N ILE A 441 23.59 1.27 28.85
CA ILE A 441 23.19 0.86 30.22
C ILE A 441 23.22 -0.66 30.46
N LEU A 442 23.15 -1.47 29.40
CA LEU A 442 23.25 -2.95 29.47
C LEU A 442 24.70 -3.40 29.25
N GLY A 443 25.57 -3.12 30.22
CA GLY A 443 26.97 -3.54 30.19
C GLY A 443 27.18 -5.06 30.26
N PRO A 444 28.42 -5.55 30.07
CA PRO A 444 28.74 -6.96 30.24
C PRO A 444 28.52 -7.42 31.69
N LEU A 445 27.97 -8.62 31.84
CA LEU A 445 27.75 -9.26 33.13
C LEU A 445 28.94 -10.14 33.53
N GLU A 446 29.27 -10.11 34.82
CA GLU A 446 30.12 -11.14 35.43
C GLU A 446 29.26 -12.38 35.69
N ILE A 447 29.69 -13.52 35.16
CA ILE A 447 28.89 -14.75 35.18
C ILE A 447 29.10 -15.44 36.53
N PRO A 448 28.03 -15.69 37.32
CA PRO A 448 28.15 -16.40 38.59
C PRO A 448 28.76 -17.80 38.40
N THR A 449 29.50 -18.26 39.41
CA THR A 449 30.09 -19.61 39.41
C THR A 449 29.19 -20.67 40.06
N THR A 450 28.10 -20.25 40.70
CA THR A 450 27.15 -21.11 41.43
C THR A 450 25.70 -20.74 41.09
N PHE A 451 24.78 -21.66 41.39
CA PHE A 451 23.33 -21.46 41.32
C PHE A 451 22.73 -21.67 42.71
N GLY A 452 22.29 -20.60 43.36
CA GLY A 452 21.74 -20.69 44.72
C GLY A 452 22.71 -21.32 45.74
N GLY A 453 24.01 -21.06 45.60
CA GLY A 453 25.08 -21.61 46.44
C GLY A 453 25.68 -22.93 45.95
N GLU A 454 25.02 -23.63 45.03
CA GLU A 454 25.46 -24.95 44.54
C GLU A 454 26.31 -24.85 43.25
N PRO A 455 27.21 -25.81 42.97
CA PRO A 455 27.97 -25.86 41.73
C PRO A 455 27.08 -25.92 40.47
N LEU A 456 27.56 -25.29 39.38
CA LEU A 456 26.85 -25.29 38.11
C LEU A 456 26.91 -26.65 37.41
N VAL A 457 25.77 -27.08 36.87
CA VAL A 457 25.70 -28.23 35.95
C VAL A 457 26.47 -27.88 34.67
N LYS A 458 27.39 -28.77 34.27
CA LYS A 458 28.32 -28.55 33.16
C LYS A 458 27.84 -29.11 31.82
N TYR A 459 26.95 -30.10 31.85
CA TYR A 459 26.50 -30.84 30.67
C TYR A 459 24.97 -30.88 30.65
N TYR A 460 24.37 -30.34 29.60
CA TYR A 460 22.91 -30.30 29.41
C TYR A 460 22.50 -31.08 28.16
N THR A 461 23.23 -30.89 27.07
CA THR A 461 22.93 -31.41 25.74
C THR A 461 24.02 -32.34 25.20
N GLY A 462 25.22 -32.29 25.78
CA GLY A 462 26.39 -33.03 25.29
C GLY A 462 27.23 -32.25 24.26
N PHE A 463 26.72 -31.12 23.74
CA PHE A 463 27.46 -30.28 22.80
C PHE A 463 28.23 -29.18 23.54
N ARG A 464 29.57 -29.22 23.49
CA ARG A 464 30.46 -28.35 24.27
C ARG A 464 30.14 -26.85 24.18
N ILE A 465 29.84 -26.35 22.98
CA ILE A 465 29.54 -24.92 22.76
C ILE A 465 28.17 -24.55 23.35
N VAL A 466 27.15 -25.38 23.10
CA VAL A 466 25.78 -25.17 23.60
C VAL A 466 25.75 -25.24 25.12
N ASP A 467 26.40 -26.25 25.70
CA ASP A 467 26.47 -26.42 27.15
C ASP A 467 27.21 -25.27 27.84
N LYS A 468 28.24 -24.69 27.20
CA LYS A 468 28.92 -23.49 27.72
C LYS A 468 27.97 -22.28 27.75
N ILE A 469 27.18 -22.07 26.70
CA ILE A 469 26.19 -20.99 26.63
C ILE A 469 25.10 -21.20 27.68
N LEU A 470 24.50 -22.39 27.73
CA LEU A 470 23.45 -22.74 28.68
C LEU A 470 23.92 -22.61 30.13
N LYS A 471 25.12 -23.09 30.46
CA LYS A 471 25.71 -22.92 31.79
C LYS A 471 25.77 -21.45 32.20
N ASN A 472 26.23 -20.57 31.32
CA ASN A 472 26.34 -19.15 31.61
C ASN A 472 24.96 -18.49 31.77
N LEU A 473 24.00 -18.81 30.91
CA LEU A 473 22.64 -18.30 31.00
C LEU A 473 21.95 -18.79 32.28
N VAL A 474 22.03 -20.08 32.60
CA VAL A 474 21.48 -20.67 33.83
C VAL A 474 22.06 -20.02 35.07
N ALA A 475 23.36 -19.70 35.08
CA ALA A 475 23.98 -19.00 36.19
C ALA A 475 23.40 -17.58 36.39
N VAL A 476 23.25 -16.82 35.31
CA VAL A 476 22.67 -15.46 35.34
C VAL A 476 21.20 -15.48 35.77
N PHE A 477 20.37 -16.29 35.13
CA PHE A 477 18.95 -16.41 35.47
C PHE A 477 18.73 -17.12 36.82
N GLY A 478 19.72 -17.82 37.34
CA GLY A 478 19.70 -18.41 38.68
C GLY A 478 19.67 -17.40 39.81
N VAL A 479 20.19 -16.18 39.59
CA VAL A 479 20.19 -15.10 40.59
C VAL A 479 18.75 -14.73 41.00
N PRO A 480 17.84 -14.32 40.10
CA PRO A 480 16.45 -14.03 40.47
C PRO A 480 15.59 -15.28 40.71
N LEU A 481 16.12 -16.51 40.60
CA LEU A 481 15.36 -17.73 40.87
C LEU A 481 15.68 -18.30 42.24
N ALA A 482 16.97 -18.38 42.58
CA ALA A 482 17.46 -19.06 43.76
C ALA A 482 18.02 -18.09 44.82
N SER A 483 17.97 -16.77 44.61
CA SER A 483 18.34 -15.80 45.64
C SER A 483 17.26 -15.66 46.72
N ASN A 484 17.70 -15.23 47.90
CA ASN A 484 16.82 -14.79 48.97
C ASN A 484 16.24 -13.37 48.71
N ASN A 485 16.55 -12.76 47.55
CA ASN A 485 16.06 -11.44 47.18
C ASN A 485 14.65 -11.56 46.58
N MET A 486 13.64 -11.36 47.43
CA MET A 486 12.24 -11.43 47.04
C MET A 486 11.87 -10.41 45.94
N ALA A 487 12.55 -9.26 45.88
CA ALA A 487 12.31 -8.25 44.84
C ALA A 487 12.82 -8.71 43.47
N ALA A 488 13.99 -9.38 43.42
CA ALA A 488 14.52 -9.99 42.21
C ALA A 488 13.62 -11.12 41.68
N ASN A 489 13.12 -11.96 42.59
CA ASN A 489 12.20 -13.04 42.24
C ASN A 489 10.90 -12.48 41.63
N LEU A 490 10.32 -11.46 42.25
CA LEU A 490 9.07 -10.87 41.80
C LEU A 490 9.23 -10.05 40.50
N GLN A 491 10.38 -9.40 40.31
CA GLN A 491 10.75 -8.73 39.06
C GLN A 491 10.76 -9.74 37.91
N TRP A 492 11.40 -10.89 38.12
CA TRP A 492 11.49 -11.92 37.09
C TRP A 492 10.13 -12.53 36.75
N VAL A 493 9.28 -12.79 37.74
CA VAL A 493 7.87 -13.19 37.52
C VAL A 493 7.16 -12.19 36.61
N SER A 494 7.40 -10.89 36.79
CA SER A 494 6.78 -9.82 36.00
C SER A 494 7.41 -9.63 34.62
N PHE A 495 8.67 -10.03 34.45
CA PHE A 495 9.38 -9.93 33.18
C PHE A 495 8.94 -11.02 32.19
N THR A 496 8.63 -12.24 32.68
CA THR A 496 8.24 -13.35 31.80
C THR A 496 6.98 -13.07 30.95
N PRO A 497 5.90 -12.41 31.43
CA PRO A 497 4.81 -11.92 30.57
C PRO A 497 5.25 -10.99 29.44
N LEU A 498 6.24 -10.12 29.70
CA LEU A 498 6.68 -9.14 28.70
C LEU A 498 7.46 -9.81 27.56
N LEU A 499 8.32 -10.77 27.90
CA LEU A 499 9.01 -11.63 26.91
C LEU A 499 8.01 -12.44 26.06
N LEU A 500 6.92 -12.93 26.69
CA LEU A 500 5.83 -13.59 26.00
C LEU A 500 5.17 -12.64 24.98
N SER A 501 4.86 -11.40 25.38
CA SER A 501 4.24 -10.42 24.48
C SER A 501 5.11 -10.11 23.26
N THR A 502 6.43 -9.96 23.44
CA THR A 502 7.39 -9.69 22.36
C THR A 502 7.47 -10.88 21.41
N THR A 503 7.55 -12.10 21.96
CA THR A 503 7.60 -13.33 21.15
C THR A 503 6.31 -13.52 20.36
N LEU A 504 5.16 -13.19 20.96
CA LEU A 504 3.85 -13.26 20.31
C LEU A 504 3.76 -12.28 19.14
N ASP A 505 4.13 -11.00 19.32
CA ASP A 505 4.14 -9.99 18.26
C ASP A 505 5.04 -10.45 17.10
N TRP A 506 6.31 -10.77 17.38
CA TRP A 506 7.27 -11.08 16.32
C TRP A 506 6.94 -12.36 15.58
N THR A 507 6.45 -13.39 16.28
CA THR A 507 6.04 -14.64 15.64
C THR A 507 4.85 -14.40 14.72
N LEU A 508 3.76 -13.80 15.23
CA LEU A 508 2.56 -13.61 14.40
C LEU A 508 2.78 -12.62 13.25
N GLU A 509 3.57 -11.56 13.46
CA GLU A 509 3.93 -10.62 12.38
C GLU A 509 4.81 -11.27 11.31
N SER A 510 5.70 -12.21 11.68
CA SER A 510 6.53 -12.92 10.70
C SER A 510 5.76 -13.81 9.73
N TYR A 511 4.57 -14.29 10.12
CA TYR A 511 3.70 -15.11 9.28
C TYR A 511 2.69 -14.31 8.45
N ARG A 512 2.67 -12.97 8.56
CA ARG A 512 1.82 -12.12 7.72
C ARG A 512 2.28 -12.20 6.26
N VAL A 513 1.33 -12.22 5.32
CA VAL A 513 1.62 -12.32 3.88
C VAL A 513 2.59 -11.23 3.43
N GLY A 514 2.41 -9.99 3.90
CA GLY A 514 3.25 -8.85 3.54
C GLY A 514 4.65 -8.86 4.16
N SER A 515 4.90 -9.69 5.17
CA SER A 515 6.22 -9.78 5.83
C SER A 515 7.20 -10.69 5.08
N LYS A 516 6.73 -11.51 4.14
CA LYS A 516 7.57 -12.49 3.44
C LYS A 516 8.71 -11.80 2.67
N GLY A 517 9.95 -12.20 2.96
CA GLY A 517 11.16 -11.67 2.31
C GLY A 517 11.86 -10.56 3.10
N PHE A 518 11.26 -10.05 4.18
CA PHE A 518 11.91 -9.11 5.09
C PHE A 518 12.80 -9.79 6.11
N ILE A 519 13.80 -9.06 6.61
CA ILE A 519 14.72 -9.56 7.62
C ILE A 519 13.93 -9.84 8.91
N THR A 520 12.96 -8.99 9.24
CA THR A 520 12.09 -9.18 10.42
C THR A 520 11.20 -10.42 10.35
N SER A 521 11.00 -11.01 9.17
CA SER A 521 10.28 -12.30 9.04
C SER A 521 11.02 -13.49 9.64
N PHE A 522 12.33 -13.37 9.90
CA PHE A 522 13.10 -14.38 10.62
C PHE A 522 13.05 -14.16 12.13
N SER A 523 11.84 -14.07 12.69
CA SER A 523 11.59 -13.72 14.09
C SER A 523 12.37 -14.58 15.09
N SER A 524 12.46 -15.90 14.87
CA SER A 524 13.22 -16.81 15.73
C SER A 524 14.72 -16.49 15.81
N ILE A 525 15.32 -15.90 14.76
CA ILE A 525 16.73 -15.47 14.78
C ILE A 525 16.89 -14.32 15.77
N PHE A 526 16.08 -13.27 15.63
CA PHE A 526 16.08 -12.14 16.58
C PHE A 526 15.76 -12.60 17.99
N SER A 527 14.82 -13.53 18.14
CA SER A 527 14.46 -14.05 19.46
C SER A 527 15.57 -14.86 20.11
N THR A 528 16.34 -15.62 19.32
CA THR A 528 17.53 -16.34 19.80
C THR A 528 18.66 -15.38 20.18
N ILE A 529 18.88 -14.33 19.39
CA ILE A 529 19.90 -13.32 19.69
C ILE A 529 19.59 -12.60 21.00
N TYR A 530 18.32 -12.27 21.28
CA TYR A 530 18.01 -11.56 22.51
C TYR A 530 18.20 -12.40 23.77
N GLN A 531 18.03 -13.72 23.71
CA GLN A 531 18.32 -14.59 24.86
C GLN A 531 19.79 -14.51 25.29
N VAL A 532 20.69 -14.19 24.36
CA VAL A 532 22.13 -14.03 24.63
C VAL A 532 22.54 -12.58 24.88
N LYS A 533 21.87 -11.61 24.23
CA LYS A 533 22.28 -10.20 24.19
C LYS A 533 21.34 -9.24 24.92
N ALA A 534 20.31 -9.76 25.57
CA ALA A 534 19.25 -9.04 26.28
C ALA A 534 18.17 -8.45 25.35
N VAL A 535 16.89 -8.60 25.71
CA VAL A 535 15.73 -8.20 24.88
C VAL A 535 15.58 -6.68 24.77
N GLY A 536 15.94 -5.95 25.81
CA GLY A 536 15.97 -4.50 25.84
C GLY A 536 16.96 -3.89 24.84
N ARG A 537 17.96 -4.65 24.38
CA ARG A 537 18.84 -4.24 23.28
C ARG A 537 18.26 -4.62 21.91
N ILE A 538 17.75 -5.85 21.77
CA ILE A 538 17.34 -6.37 20.47
C ILE A 538 15.97 -5.87 20.04
N ALA A 539 15.04 -5.61 20.97
CA ALA A 539 13.71 -5.13 20.63
C ALA A 539 13.70 -3.75 19.96
N PRO A 540 14.44 -2.73 20.44
CA PRO A 540 14.58 -1.47 19.71
C PRO A 540 15.17 -1.65 18.32
N LEU A 541 16.17 -2.53 18.16
CA LEU A 541 16.78 -2.80 16.87
C LEU A 541 15.78 -3.46 15.91
N TYR A 542 15.04 -4.47 16.36
CA TYR A 542 14.01 -5.14 15.57
C TYR A 542 12.93 -4.15 15.10
N HIS A 543 12.41 -3.33 16.02
CA HIS A 543 11.39 -2.34 15.68
C HIS A 543 11.95 -1.24 14.75
N LEU A 544 13.21 -0.81 14.93
CA LEU A 544 13.86 0.12 14.01
C LEU A 544 13.95 -0.46 12.59
N ILE A 545 14.39 -1.72 12.45
CA ILE A 545 14.43 -2.41 11.16
C ILE A 545 13.02 -2.51 10.57
N SER A 546 12.02 -2.88 11.38
CA SER A 546 10.62 -2.99 10.94
C SER A 546 10.06 -1.66 10.43
N VAL A 547 10.36 -0.53 11.10
CA VAL A 547 9.99 0.81 10.62
C VAL A 547 10.67 1.11 9.28
N CYS A 548 11.97 0.80 9.14
CA CYS A 548 12.71 1.02 7.90
C CYS A 548 12.19 0.16 6.74
N GLU A 549 11.92 -1.13 6.97
CA GLU A 549 11.35 -2.04 5.96
C GLU A 549 10.00 -1.52 5.44
N HIS A 550 9.19 -0.92 6.33
CA HIS A 550 7.95 -0.27 5.96
C HIS A 550 8.15 0.98 5.07
N ILE A 551 9.23 1.75 5.28
CA ILE A 551 9.61 2.89 4.42
C ILE A 551 10.02 2.40 3.02
N PHE A 552 10.96 1.46 2.96
CA PHE A 552 11.61 1.07 1.71
C PHE A 552 10.74 0.19 0.82
N GLY A 553 9.95 -0.71 1.40
CA GLY A 553 9.10 -1.59 0.60
C GLY A 553 7.78 -0.96 0.17
N GLY A 554 7.54 0.32 0.46
CA GLY A 554 6.36 1.04 0.00
C GLY A 554 5.04 0.45 0.49
N PHE A 555 5.04 -0.31 1.58
CA PHE A 555 3.85 -1.00 2.04
C PHE A 555 2.83 0.00 2.56
N ILE A 556 1.78 0.19 1.78
CA ILE A 556 0.47 0.32 2.39
C ILE A 556 0.29 -1.00 3.13
N SER A 557 0.15 -0.95 4.46
CA SER A 557 -0.31 -2.08 5.27
C SER A 557 -1.75 -2.37 4.87
N SER A 558 -1.94 -2.96 3.69
CA SER A 558 -3.26 -3.33 3.21
C SER A 558 -3.79 -4.43 4.13
N ILE A 559 -5.12 -4.47 4.29
CA ILE A 559 -5.78 -5.52 5.08
C ILE A 559 -5.35 -6.91 4.59
N SER A 560 -5.12 -7.05 3.28
CA SER A 560 -4.70 -8.29 2.61
C SER A 560 -3.28 -8.72 3.00
N ASP A 561 -2.35 -7.77 3.10
CA ASP A 561 -0.96 -8.05 3.51
C ASP A 561 -0.87 -8.52 4.97
N ARG A 562 -1.89 -8.19 5.78
CA ARG A 562 -2.01 -8.63 7.16
C ARG A 562 -2.66 -10.00 7.32
N LEU A 563 -3.05 -10.73 6.28
CA LEU A 563 -3.63 -12.05 6.50
C LEU A 563 -2.60 -13.00 7.14
N VAL A 564 -3.03 -13.79 8.14
CA VAL A 564 -2.29 -14.95 8.66
C VAL A 564 -3.09 -16.19 8.30
N GLU A 565 -2.41 -17.27 7.93
CA GLU A 565 -3.08 -18.54 7.69
C GLU A 565 -3.68 -19.09 9.00
N LYS A 566 -4.89 -19.66 8.92
CA LYS A 566 -5.62 -20.20 10.08
C LYS A 566 -4.78 -21.24 10.83
N GLU A 567 -4.12 -22.09 10.07
CA GLU A 567 -3.28 -23.20 10.53
C GLU A 567 -2.12 -22.71 11.40
N VAL A 568 -1.54 -21.55 11.07
CA VAL A 568 -0.48 -20.92 11.86
C VAL A 568 -1.02 -20.49 13.22
N VAL A 569 -2.19 -19.83 13.25
CA VAL A 569 -2.79 -19.35 14.51
C VAL A 569 -3.25 -20.54 15.38
N GLU A 570 -3.81 -21.59 14.79
CA GLU A 570 -4.17 -22.85 15.48
C GLU A 570 -2.94 -23.54 16.08
N SER A 571 -1.81 -23.51 15.36
CA SER A 571 -0.55 -24.10 15.81
C SER A 571 0.17 -23.28 16.87
N PHE A 572 -0.03 -21.97 16.87
CA PHE A 572 0.69 -21.05 17.74
C PHE A 572 0.35 -21.26 19.23
N VAL A 573 -0.92 -21.48 19.56
CA VAL A 573 -1.38 -21.68 20.96
C VAL A 573 -0.73 -22.91 21.63
N PRO A 574 -0.77 -24.13 21.06
CA PRO A 574 -0.07 -25.27 21.65
C PRO A 574 1.45 -25.08 21.64
N SER A 575 2.00 -24.42 20.61
CA SER A 575 3.44 -24.15 20.52
C SER A 575 3.93 -23.23 21.64
N ILE A 576 3.18 -22.17 21.96
CA ILE A 576 3.55 -21.27 23.05
C ILE A 576 3.29 -21.89 24.42
N THR A 577 2.28 -22.75 24.53
CA THR A 577 1.98 -23.48 25.77
C THR A 577 3.10 -24.45 26.12
N LEU A 578 3.50 -25.30 25.18
CA LEU A 578 4.54 -26.31 25.37
C LEU A 578 5.96 -25.72 25.33
N GLY A 579 6.18 -24.73 24.45
CA GLY A 579 7.50 -24.13 24.24
C GLY A 579 7.85 -23.06 25.25
N TYR A 580 6.87 -22.36 25.82
CA TYR A 580 7.11 -21.22 26.73
C TYR A 580 6.41 -21.35 28.09
N ILE A 581 5.08 -21.53 28.12
CA ILE A 581 4.31 -21.45 29.37
C ILE A 581 4.72 -22.56 30.35
N ILE A 582 4.72 -23.82 29.91
CA ILE A 582 5.11 -24.96 30.74
C ILE A 582 6.58 -24.87 31.19
N PRO A 583 7.56 -24.63 30.28
CA PRO A 583 8.95 -24.41 30.69
C PRO A 583 9.13 -23.25 31.67
N THR A 584 8.36 -22.16 31.52
CA THR A 584 8.41 -21.02 32.43
C THR A 584 7.89 -21.41 33.81
N ALA A 585 6.77 -22.14 33.89
CA ALA A 585 6.24 -22.62 35.16
C ALA A 585 7.21 -23.58 35.87
N LEU A 586 7.86 -24.48 35.12
CA LEU A 586 8.89 -25.36 35.65
C LEU A 586 10.12 -24.57 36.12
N MET A 587 10.59 -23.59 35.35
CA MET A 587 11.71 -22.74 35.75
C MET A 587 11.42 -21.94 37.03
N LEU A 588 10.19 -21.45 37.21
CA LEU A 588 9.79 -20.68 38.40
C LEU A 588 9.46 -21.57 39.61
N TRP A 589 9.35 -22.89 39.43
CA TRP A 589 9.04 -23.81 40.51
C TRP A 589 10.23 -23.98 41.47
N PRO A 590 10.05 -23.80 42.79
CA PRO A 590 11.15 -23.82 43.75
C PRO A 590 11.61 -25.24 44.08
N PHE A 591 12.28 -25.90 43.14
CA PHE A 591 12.78 -27.27 43.33
C PHE A 591 13.81 -27.33 44.47
N LYS A 592 13.63 -28.31 45.37
CA LYS A 592 14.60 -28.61 46.44
C LYS A 592 15.97 -29.01 45.85
N ASN A 593 15.97 -29.82 44.80
CA ASN A 593 17.19 -30.23 44.10
C ASN A 593 17.62 -29.13 43.11
N LYS A 594 18.73 -28.44 43.41
CA LYS A 594 19.25 -27.34 42.58
C LYS A 594 19.75 -27.79 41.20
N ALA A 595 20.25 -29.02 41.05
CA ALA A 595 20.64 -29.54 39.74
C ALA A 595 19.41 -29.76 38.83
N THR A 596 18.29 -30.20 39.42
CA THR A 596 17.01 -30.32 38.70
C THR A 596 16.48 -28.94 38.29
N TRP A 597 16.56 -27.96 39.20
CA TRP A 597 16.19 -26.58 38.89
C TRP A 597 17.00 -26.02 37.72
N GLN A 598 18.34 -26.16 37.77
CA GLN A 598 19.24 -25.75 36.69
C GLN A 598 18.88 -26.37 35.34
N ARG A 599 18.49 -27.66 35.30
CA ARG A 599 18.05 -28.33 34.06
C ARG A 599 16.76 -27.74 33.50
N PHE A 600 15.77 -27.42 34.33
CA PHE A 600 14.55 -26.76 33.85
C PHE A 600 14.80 -25.32 33.41
N THR A 601 15.70 -24.59 34.09
CA THR A 601 16.16 -23.27 33.63
C THR A 601 16.88 -23.36 32.29
N ALA A 602 17.70 -24.39 32.07
CA ALA A 602 18.37 -24.63 30.79
C ALA A 602 17.38 -24.99 29.68
N LEU A 603 16.37 -25.81 29.99
CA LEU A 603 15.28 -26.17 29.07
C LEU A 603 14.50 -24.93 28.64
N TRP A 604 14.33 -23.94 29.52
CA TRP A 604 13.64 -22.69 29.17
C TRP A 604 14.45 -21.80 28.20
N GLN A 605 15.79 -21.81 28.24
CA GLN A 605 16.63 -20.87 27.47
C GLN A 605 16.34 -20.84 25.95
N PRO A 606 16.26 -21.97 25.24
CA PRO A 606 15.98 -21.99 23.80
C PRO A 606 14.50 -21.91 23.43
N PHE A 607 13.60 -21.46 24.34
CA PHE A 607 12.16 -21.37 24.05
C PHE A 607 11.79 -20.72 22.72
N PRO A 608 12.48 -19.66 22.21
CA PRO A 608 12.04 -19.04 20.97
C PRO A 608 12.24 -19.95 19.75
N ILE A 609 13.21 -20.86 19.84
CA ILE A 609 13.45 -21.90 18.83
C ILE A 609 12.33 -22.94 18.89
N TYR A 610 11.96 -23.39 20.09
CA TYR A 610 10.86 -24.35 20.27
C TYR A 610 9.54 -23.80 19.73
N VAL A 611 9.17 -22.59 20.14
CA VAL A 611 7.91 -21.97 19.70
C VAL A 611 7.89 -21.81 18.17
N GLY A 612 8.98 -21.32 17.57
CA GLY A 612 9.08 -21.16 16.12
C GLY A 612 8.99 -22.48 15.34
N LEU A 613 9.78 -23.49 15.74
CA LEU A 613 9.81 -24.80 15.09
C LEU A 613 8.49 -25.55 15.25
N MET A 614 7.90 -25.54 16.44
CA MET A 614 6.61 -26.17 16.70
C MET A 614 5.48 -25.50 15.90
N THR A 615 5.45 -24.17 15.86
CA THR A 615 4.42 -23.42 15.10
C THR A 615 4.52 -23.76 13.61
N SER A 616 5.73 -23.75 13.05
CA SER A 616 5.98 -24.10 11.65
C SER A 616 5.62 -25.56 11.34
N GLY A 617 6.08 -26.50 12.19
CA GLY A 617 5.85 -27.93 12.02
C GLY A 617 4.37 -28.31 12.11
N LEU A 618 3.67 -27.87 13.17
CA LEU A 618 2.24 -28.12 13.36
C LEU A 618 1.41 -27.47 12.24
N SER A 619 1.75 -26.25 11.83
CA SER A 619 1.04 -25.56 10.75
C SER A 619 1.16 -26.33 9.43
N THR A 620 2.37 -26.84 9.14
CA THR A 620 2.62 -27.68 7.96
C THR A 620 1.82 -28.99 8.01
N ILE A 621 1.73 -29.63 9.18
CA ILE A 621 0.95 -30.86 9.37
C ILE A 621 -0.54 -30.60 9.15
N LEU A 622 -1.09 -29.55 9.77
CA LEU A 622 -2.50 -29.16 9.65
C LEU A 622 -2.86 -28.80 8.21
N SER A 623 -2.00 -28.04 7.53
CA SER A 623 -2.17 -27.66 6.12
C SER A 623 -2.21 -28.89 5.21
N ARG A 624 -1.27 -29.83 5.38
CA ARG A 624 -1.25 -31.09 4.61
C ARG A 624 -2.46 -31.97 4.89
N HIS A 625 -2.89 -32.08 6.14
CA HIS A 625 -4.07 -32.86 6.52
C HIS A 625 -5.34 -32.28 5.89
N ARG A 626 -5.52 -30.95 5.94
CA ARG A 626 -6.65 -30.28 5.28
C ARG A 626 -6.62 -30.46 3.77
N ALA A 627 -5.45 -30.35 3.13
CA ALA A 627 -5.30 -30.58 1.70
C ALA A 627 -5.68 -32.03 1.30
N ARG A 628 -5.25 -33.04 2.08
CA ARG A 628 -5.63 -34.45 1.85
C ARG A 628 -7.12 -34.70 2.04
N ASN A 629 -7.75 -34.09 3.05
CA ASN A 629 -9.19 -34.20 3.29
C ASN A 629 -10.02 -33.53 2.19
N ALA A 630 -9.54 -32.42 1.64
CA ALA A 630 -10.17 -31.76 0.51
C ALA A 630 -10.08 -32.62 -0.76
N ALA A 631 -8.95 -33.29 -0.99
CA ALA A 631 -8.76 -34.18 -2.15
C ALA A 631 -9.60 -35.47 -2.07
N THR A 632 -9.99 -35.91 -0.86
CA THR A 632 -10.83 -37.11 -0.65
C THR A 632 -12.34 -36.82 -0.68
N GLN A 633 -12.76 -35.55 -0.66
CA GLN A 633 -14.16 -35.15 -0.82
C GLN A 633 -14.50 -34.84 -2.29
N THR A 634 -14.56 -35.86 -3.14
CA THR A 634 -15.09 -35.79 -4.52
C THR A 634 -16.62 -35.91 -4.54
N ARG A 635 -17.34 -34.87 -4.06
CA ARG A 635 -18.75 -34.67 -4.44
C ARG A 635 -18.94 -33.26 -5.01
N PRO A 636 -19.69 -33.10 -6.12
CA PRO A 636 -19.93 -31.79 -6.71
C PRO A 636 -20.80 -31.00 -5.75
N LYS A 637 -20.21 -30.00 -5.07
CA LYS A 637 -21.01 -29.02 -4.33
C LYS A 637 -21.72 -28.14 -5.35
N THR A 638 -23.05 -28.18 -5.34
CA THR A 638 -23.91 -27.19 -5.98
C THR A 638 -23.45 -25.78 -5.60
N SER A 639 -23.47 -24.88 -6.57
CA SER A 639 -22.83 -23.55 -6.63
C SER A 639 -23.28 -22.50 -5.60
N LYS A 640 -23.77 -22.89 -4.42
CA LYS A 640 -24.12 -21.99 -3.31
C LYS A 640 -23.41 -22.25 -1.97
N GLU A 641 -22.57 -23.28 -1.86
CA GLU A 641 -21.85 -23.59 -0.60
C GLU A 641 -20.36 -23.97 -0.80
N SER A 642 -19.62 -23.21 -1.61
CA SER A 642 -18.18 -23.13 -1.37
C SER A 642 -17.99 -22.34 -0.07
N CYS A 643 -17.42 -22.96 0.97
CA CYS A 643 -16.96 -22.24 2.16
C CYS A 643 -15.89 -21.22 1.70
N GLY A 644 -16.30 -19.99 1.40
CA GLY A 644 -15.47 -19.01 0.71
C GLY A 644 -14.31 -18.45 1.54
N PRO A 645 -13.36 -17.73 0.90
CA PRO A 645 -12.23 -17.04 1.55
C PRO A 645 -12.64 -16.18 2.75
N ARG A 646 -13.83 -15.55 2.66
CA ARG A 646 -14.44 -14.72 3.70
C ARG A 646 -14.73 -15.48 5.01
N LYS A 647 -15.27 -16.70 4.92
CA LYS A 647 -15.55 -17.52 6.11
C LYS A 647 -14.24 -17.92 6.80
N ARG A 648 -13.23 -18.31 6.02
CA ARG A 648 -11.89 -18.65 6.54
C ARG A 648 -11.24 -17.44 7.21
N LYS A 649 -11.32 -16.26 6.60
CA LYS A 649 -10.82 -15.00 7.18
C LYS A 649 -11.51 -14.65 8.51
N ALA A 650 -12.83 -14.79 8.58
CA ALA A 650 -13.60 -14.57 9.80
C ALA A 650 -13.24 -15.55 10.92
N GLU A 651 -13.06 -16.84 10.59
CA GLU A 651 -12.63 -17.86 11.54
C GLU A 651 -11.22 -17.59 12.09
N THR A 652 -10.25 -17.27 11.22
CA THR A 652 -8.89 -16.89 11.65
C THR A 652 -8.93 -15.69 12.58
N HIS A 653 -9.71 -14.66 12.23
CA HIS A 653 -9.82 -13.48 13.07
C HIS A 653 -10.43 -13.79 14.45
N SER A 654 -11.48 -14.60 14.52
CA SER A 654 -12.06 -15.02 15.79
C SER A 654 -11.04 -15.73 16.69
N LEU A 655 -10.18 -16.54 16.09
CA LEU A 655 -9.10 -17.22 16.80
C LEU A 655 -8.04 -16.23 17.30
N LEU A 656 -7.58 -15.32 16.44
CA LEU A 656 -6.64 -14.25 16.83
C LEU A 656 -7.19 -13.39 17.97
N ARG A 657 -8.46 -12.96 17.87
CA ARG A 657 -9.14 -12.21 18.94
C ARG A 657 -9.10 -12.96 20.27
N SER A 658 -9.33 -14.27 20.24
CA SER A 658 -9.28 -15.12 21.44
C SER A 658 -7.85 -15.20 22.00
N VAL A 659 -6.84 -15.37 21.14
CA VAL A 659 -5.42 -15.38 21.54
C VAL A 659 -5.02 -14.07 22.22
N TYR A 660 -5.37 -12.92 21.63
CA TYR A 660 -5.06 -11.61 22.21
C TYR A 660 -5.83 -11.38 23.51
N ALA A 661 -7.13 -11.67 23.57
CA ALA A 661 -7.95 -11.45 24.76
C ALA A 661 -7.47 -12.30 25.96
N VAL A 662 -7.24 -13.60 25.74
CA VAL A 662 -6.72 -14.50 26.78
C VAL A 662 -5.32 -14.10 27.20
N GLY A 663 -4.44 -13.75 26.24
CA GLY A 663 -3.09 -13.28 26.52
C GLY A 663 -3.07 -12.00 27.36
N THR A 664 -3.92 -11.02 27.03
CA THR A 664 -4.06 -9.78 27.82
C THR A 664 -4.55 -10.06 29.23
N ALA A 665 -5.60 -10.87 29.39
CA ALA A 665 -6.14 -11.20 30.71
C ALA A 665 -5.11 -11.95 31.58
N ALA A 666 -4.47 -12.98 31.03
CA ALA A 666 -3.48 -13.78 31.74
C ALA A 666 -2.27 -12.94 32.20
N THR A 667 -1.75 -12.09 31.32
CA THR A 667 -0.58 -11.25 31.65
C THR A 667 -0.93 -10.10 32.62
N ALA A 668 -2.16 -9.58 32.57
CA ALA A 668 -2.64 -8.59 33.55
C ALA A 668 -2.77 -9.20 34.95
N LEU A 669 -3.27 -10.44 35.05
CA LEU A 669 -3.36 -11.14 36.34
C LEU A 669 -1.99 -11.33 36.99
N VAL A 670 -0.95 -11.65 36.21
CA VAL A 670 0.43 -11.74 36.73
C VAL A 670 0.91 -10.38 37.24
N HIS A 671 0.61 -9.28 36.53
CA HIS A 671 0.96 -7.94 36.97
C HIS A 671 0.23 -7.52 38.25
N PHE A 672 -1.07 -7.78 38.35
CA PHE A 672 -1.86 -7.53 39.56
C PHE A 672 -1.38 -8.35 40.73
N TYR A 673 -1.01 -9.62 40.51
CA TYR A 673 -0.37 -10.44 41.54
C TYR A 673 0.93 -9.81 42.03
N THR A 674 1.78 -9.31 41.13
CA THR A 674 3.00 -8.59 41.52
C THR A 674 2.70 -7.35 42.36
N LEU A 675 1.77 -6.50 41.92
CA LEU A 675 1.40 -5.30 42.66
C LEU A 675 0.83 -5.64 44.04
N TYR A 676 -0.03 -6.66 44.13
CA TYR A 676 -0.56 -7.17 45.39
C TYR A 676 0.55 -7.64 46.34
N ARG A 677 1.53 -8.40 45.82
CA ARG A 677 2.68 -8.88 46.61
C ARG A 677 3.54 -7.73 47.12
N ILE A 678 3.75 -6.69 46.32
CA ILE A 678 4.46 -5.46 46.72
C ILE A 678 3.67 -4.76 47.84
N ALA A 679 2.37 -4.53 47.64
CA ALA A 679 1.53 -3.82 48.60
C ALA A 679 1.37 -4.58 49.94
N SER A 680 1.41 -5.91 49.91
CA SER A 680 1.17 -6.76 51.09
C SER A 680 2.43 -7.12 51.87
N SER A 681 3.63 -6.77 51.38
CA SER A 681 4.90 -7.14 52.01
C SER A 681 5.71 -5.91 52.43
N PRO A 682 6.05 -5.73 53.73
CA PRO A 682 6.77 -4.54 54.19
C PRO A 682 8.21 -4.44 53.64
N ASN A 683 8.78 -5.57 53.20
CA ASN A 683 10.15 -5.66 52.67
C ASN A 683 10.22 -5.44 51.15
N LEU A 684 9.11 -5.18 50.47
CA LEU A 684 9.05 -4.95 49.03
C LEU A 684 8.66 -3.50 48.75
N SER A 685 9.28 -2.93 47.73
CA SER A 685 8.91 -1.61 47.21
C SER A 685 8.83 -1.67 45.68
N PHE A 686 8.01 -0.80 45.10
CA PHE A 686 7.88 -0.70 43.65
C PHE A 686 9.23 -0.45 42.96
N SER A 687 10.03 0.48 43.51
CA SER A 687 11.37 0.79 43.01
C SER A 687 12.38 -0.34 43.25
N GLY A 688 12.22 -1.15 44.29
CA GLY A 688 13.05 -2.33 44.51
C GLY A 688 12.81 -3.44 43.48
N VAL A 689 11.55 -3.61 43.06
CA VAL A 689 11.14 -4.62 42.05
C VAL A 689 11.40 -4.13 40.62
N PHE A 690 10.94 -2.94 40.26
CA PHE A 690 11.01 -2.45 38.88
C PHE A 690 12.17 -1.49 38.60
N GLY A 691 12.82 -0.96 39.63
CA GLY A 691 13.79 0.13 39.51
C GLY A 691 13.13 1.50 39.40
N SER A 692 13.82 2.56 39.85
CA SER A 692 13.40 3.93 39.56
C SER A 692 13.93 4.35 38.19
N ILE A 693 13.16 5.12 37.42
CA ILE A 693 13.56 5.55 36.07
C ILE A 693 14.95 6.19 36.08
N ARG A 694 15.20 7.11 37.03
CA ARG A 694 16.49 7.80 37.19
C ARG A 694 17.65 6.82 37.38
N TYR A 695 17.43 5.71 38.10
CA TYR A 695 18.46 4.71 38.35
C TYR A 695 18.63 3.72 37.19
N LEU A 696 17.54 3.36 36.51
CA LEU A 696 17.59 2.48 35.35
C LEU A 696 18.35 3.10 34.20
N VAL A 697 18.20 4.41 33.99
CA VAL A 697 18.92 5.15 32.94
C VAL A 697 20.29 5.66 33.37
N SER A 698 20.60 5.65 34.67
CA SER A 698 21.96 5.94 35.14
C SER A 698 22.83 4.71 34.89
N GLY A 699 24.08 4.87 34.45
CA GLY A 699 25.00 3.73 34.31
C GLY A 699 25.43 3.10 35.65
N ALA A 700 24.91 3.60 36.78
CA ALA A 700 25.28 3.18 38.12
C ALA A 700 24.85 1.73 38.37
N SER A 701 25.72 0.91 38.95
CA SER A 701 25.39 -0.48 39.29
C SER A 701 25.89 -0.81 40.70
N PRO A 702 25.25 -1.75 41.42
CA PRO A 702 25.77 -2.22 42.70
C PRO A 702 27.18 -2.81 42.54
N SER A 703 27.95 -2.85 43.62
CA SER A 703 29.26 -3.50 43.62
C SER A 703 29.15 -5.02 43.65
N ASP A 704 28.06 -5.58 44.20
CA ASP A 704 27.89 -7.02 44.33
C ASP A 704 27.41 -7.67 43.01
N PRO A 705 27.98 -8.83 42.60
CA PRO A 705 27.64 -9.46 41.33
C PRO A 705 26.15 -9.82 41.15
N ALA A 706 25.48 -10.27 42.22
CA ALA A 706 24.07 -10.62 42.18
C ALA A 706 23.16 -9.39 41.97
N GLY A 707 23.47 -8.30 42.67
CA GLY A 707 22.82 -7.00 42.50
C GLY A 707 23.05 -6.40 41.12
N ARG A 708 24.24 -6.55 40.54
CA ARG A 708 24.51 -6.17 39.13
C ARG A 708 23.61 -6.92 38.15
N ILE A 709 23.41 -8.22 38.35
CA ILE A 709 22.52 -9.04 37.51
C ILE A 709 21.05 -8.63 37.71
N HIS A 710 20.62 -8.41 38.95
CA HIS A 710 19.26 -7.91 39.23
C HIS A 710 18.98 -6.58 38.52
N VAL A 711 19.87 -5.60 38.67
CA VAL A 711 19.74 -4.29 38.02
C VAL A 711 19.80 -4.39 36.50
N PHE A 712 20.64 -5.29 35.96
CA PHE A 712 20.68 -5.56 34.53
C PHE A 712 19.32 -6.08 34.01
N LEU A 713 18.70 -7.04 34.70
CA LEU A 713 17.40 -7.59 34.30
C LEU A 713 16.26 -6.56 34.46
N GLN A 714 16.33 -5.68 35.45
CA GLN A 714 15.43 -4.53 35.58
C GLN A 714 15.55 -3.59 34.37
N ARG A 715 16.78 -3.23 33.98
CA ARG A 715 17.03 -2.41 32.78
C ARG A 715 16.56 -3.10 31.52
N ASP A 716 16.80 -4.41 31.41
CA ASP A 716 16.42 -5.19 30.23
C ASP A 716 14.90 -5.21 30.06
N MET A 717 14.17 -5.43 31.16
CA MET A 717 12.71 -5.34 31.21
C MET A 717 12.21 -3.94 30.86
N PHE A 718 12.79 -2.90 31.47
CA PHE A 718 12.42 -1.51 31.22
C PHE A 718 12.62 -1.12 29.75
N MET A 719 13.76 -1.47 29.16
CA MET A 719 14.06 -1.14 27.77
C MET A 719 13.16 -1.91 26.79
N ASN A 720 12.81 -3.16 27.09
CA ASN A 720 11.81 -3.89 26.29
C ASN A 720 10.43 -3.21 26.39
N ALA A 721 9.99 -2.87 27.60
CA ALA A 721 8.72 -2.17 27.83
C ALA A 721 8.66 -0.83 27.08
N ALA A 722 9.73 -0.04 27.15
CA ALA A 722 9.85 1.24 26.43
C ALA A 722 9.82 1.03 24.91
N SER A 723 10.47 -0.01 24.39
CA SER A 723 10.49 -0.31 22.96
C SER A 723 9.12 -0.72 22.41
N VAL A 724 8.41 -1.62 23.11
CA VAL A 724 7.06 -2.03 22.69
C VAL A 724 6.06 -0.89 22.82
N PHE A 725 6.22 -0.02 23.83
CA PHE A 725 5.42 1.20 23.97
C PHE A 725 5.65 2.15 22.79
N ALA A 726 6.91 2.49 22.48
CA ALA A 726 7.26 3.36 21.36
C ALA A 726 6.77 2.80 20.02
N ASN A 727 6.87 1.48 19.82
CA ASN A 727 6.36 0.81 18.63
C ASN A 727 4.82 0.84 18.54
N SER A 728 4.12 0.66 19.67
CA SER A 728 2.65 0.75 19.72
C SER A 728 2.15 2.16 19.40
N PHE A 729 2.86 3.17 19.91
CA PHE A 729 2.59 4.58 19.60
C PHE A 729 2.82 4.87 18.11
N TYR A 730 3.97 4.47 17.55
CA TYR A 730 4.26 4.59 16.12
C TYR A 730 3.18 3.93 15.25
N ARG A 731 2.82 2.67 15.54
CA ARG A 731 1.79 1.92 14.81
C ARG A 731 0.42 2.61 14.88
N THR A 732 0.10 3.30 15.98
CA THR A 732 -1.13 4.09 16.12
C THR A 732 -1.13 5.30 15.19
N LEU A 733 -0.01 6.05 15.16
CA LEU A 733 0.15 7.19 14.26
C LEU A 733 0.12 6.76 12.80
N ASP A 734 0.68 5.60 12.48
CA ASP A 734 0.66 5.06 11.12
C ASP A 734 -0.75 4.67 10.67
N LEU A 735 -1.55 4.02 11.53
CA LEU A 735 -2.97 3.76 11.25
C LEU A 735 -3.74 5.06 10.95
N ARG A 736 -3.45 6.14 11.69
CA ARG A 736 -4.06 7.44 11.44
C ARG A 736 -3.59 8.05 10.12
N ARG A 737 -2.28 8.01 9.84
CA ARG A 737 -1.69 8.48 8.59
C ARG A 737 -2.36 7.83 7.39
N LEU A 738 -2.58 6.52 7.46
CA LEU A 738 -3.22 5.71 6.44
C LEU A 738 -4.76 5.83 6.42
N GLY A 739 -5.37 6.54 7.36
CA GLY A 739 -6.81 6.80 7.40
C GLY A 739 -7.68 5.71 8.05
N TYR A 740 -7.08 4.62 8.56
CA TYR A 740 -7.79 3.50 9.20
C TYR A 740 -8.48 3.87 10.53
N ILE A 741 -8.00 4.92 11.19
CA ILE A 741 -8.59 5.48 12.42
C ILE A 741 -8.60 7.00 12.34
N THR A 742 -9.56 7.62 13.02
CA THR A 742 -9.67 9.08 13.15
C THR A 742 -8.59 9.66 14.06
N SER A 743 -8.37 10.99 14.00
CA SER A 743 -7.41 11.66 14.92
C SER A 743 -7.83 11.50 16.39
N LYS A 744 -9.14 11.49 16.67
CA LYS A 744 -9.68 11.26 18.01
C LYS A 744 -9.37 9.85 18.49
N GLU A 745 -9.61 8.83 17.67
CA GLU A 745 -9.25 7.44 17.98
C GLU A 745 -7.74 7.26 18.18
N ALA A 746 -6.91 7.93 17.37
CA ALA A 746 -5.46 7.88 17.52
C ALA A 746 -4.99 8.47 18.86
N LEU A 747 -5.59 9.59 19.28
CA LEU A 747 -5.34 10.19 20.60
C LEU A 747 -5.80 9.24 21.72
N THR A 748 -7.02 8.73 21.64
CA THR A 748 -7.58 7.80 22.64
C THR A 748 -6.75 6.52 22.74
N ALA A 749 -6.34 5.92 21.62
CA ALA A 749 -5.52 4.72 21.60
C ALA A 749 -4.13 4.98 22.19
N SER A 750 -3.51 6.11 21.84
CA SER A 750 -2.22 6.53 22.43
C SER A 750 -2.29 6.71 23.94
N LEU A 751 -3.33 7.39 24.44
CA LEU A 751 -3.56 7.57 25.88
C LEU A 751 -3.87 6.24 26.58
N ALA A 752 -4.66 5.36 25.94
CA ALA A 752 -4.97 4.04 26.48
C ALA A 752 -3.71 3.19 26.61
N VAL A 753 -2.83 3.18 25.60
CA VAL A 753 -1.53 2.49 25.66
C VAL A 753 -0.65 3.06 26.77
N LEU A 754 -0.62 4.38 26.95
CA LEU A 754 0.15 5.04 28.01
C LEU A 754 -0.35 4.66 29.42
N VAL A 755 -1.66 4.71 29.65
CA VAL A 755 -2.28 4.41 30.95
C VAL A 755 -2.28 2.92 31.26
N ALA A 756 -2.44 2.05 30.25
CA ALA A 756 -2.48 0.61 30.44
C ALA A 756 -1.13 0.03 30.92
N GLN A 757 -0.01 0.67 30.59
CA GLN A 757 1.33 0.21 30.97
C GLN A 757 1.50 0.06 32.50
N PRO A 758 1.28 1.12 33.33
CA PRO A 758 1.36 0.98 34.78
C PRO A 758 0.18 0.20 35.39
N VAL A 759 -1.03 0.35 34.82
CA VAL A 759 -2.26 -0.22 35.39
C VAL A 759 -2.36 -1.72 35.16
N LEU A 760 -2.28 -2.16 33.90
CA LEU A 760 -2.43 -3.56 33.50
C LEU A 760 -1.09 -4.28 33.37
N GLY A 761 0.00 -3.54 33.33
CA GLY A 761 1.34 -4.05 33.08
C GLY A 761 1.74 -3.94 31.60
N PRO A 762 3.05 -3.83 31.31
CA PRO A 762 3.56 -3.58 29.96
C PRO A 762 3.21 -4.70 28.96
N ALA A 763 3.16 -5.95 29.43
CA ALA A 763 2.79 -7.11 28.61
C ALA A 763 1.32 -7.08 28.18
N ALA A 764 0.41 -6.86 29.13
CA ALA A 764 -1.02 -6.82 28.88
C ALA A 764 -1.40 -5.64 27.98
N ALA A 765 -0.79 -4.47 28.22
CA ALA A 765 -0.94 -3.29 27.38
C ALA A 765 -0.51 -3.57 25.93
N HIS A 766 0.64 -4.24 25.75
CA HIS A 766 1.13 -4.57 24.41
C HIS A 766 0.24 -5.58 23.68
N ILE A 767 -0.10 -6.72 24.31
CA ILE A 767 -0.97 -7.74 23.69
C ILE A 767 -2.37 -7.15 23.41
N GLY A 768 -2.90 -6.33 24.32
CA GLY A 768 -4.19 -5.67 24.15
C GLY A 768 -4.19 -4.69 22.98
N PHE A 769 -3.11 -3.93 22.81
CA PHE A 769 -2.91 -3.07 21.65
C PHE A 769 -2.89 -3.86 20.33
N LEU A 770 -2.19 -4.99 20.28
CA LEU A 770 -2.17 -5.85 19.09
C LEU A 770 -3.59 -6.35 18.74
N GLY A 771 -4.36 -6.78 19.74
CA GLY A 771 -5.75 -7.19 19.57
C GLY A 771 -6.66 -6.06 19.08
N TRP A 772 -6.56 -4.86 19.68
CA TRP A 772 -7.30 -3.68 19.23
C TRP A 772 -7.00 -3.34 17.76
N ARG A 773 -5.73 -3.42 17.37
CA ARG A 773 -5.30 -3.16 16.00
C ARG A 773 -5.90 -4.16 14.99
N GLU A 774 -6.02 -5.44 15.33
CA GLU A 774 -6.72 -6.41 14.46
C GLU A 774 -8.20 -6.05 14.28
N GLU A 775 -8.88 -5.62 15.34
CA GLU A 775 -10.28 -5.19 15.28
C GLU A 775 -10.47 -3.94 14.40
N VAL A 776 -9.50 -3.01 14.39
CA VAL A 776 -9.50 -1.87 13.46
C VAL A 776 -9.53 -2.34 12.01
N PHE A 777 -8.67 -3.29 11.63
CA PHE A 777 -8.64 -3.81 10.26
C PHE A 777 -9.91 -4.57 9.90
N MET A 778 -10.44 -5.39 10.81
CA MET A 778 -11.70 -6.10 10.57
C MET A 778 -12.90 -5.18 10.46
N ARG A 779 -12.93 -4.08 11.21
CA ARG A 779 -13.97 -3.06 11.08
C ARG A 779 -14.00 -2.50 9.67
N ILE A 780 -12.83 -2.25 9.05
CA ILE A 780 -12.76 -1.76 7.67
C ILE A 780 -13.13 -2.86 6.68
N ASP A 781 -12.64 -4.09 6.89
CA ASP A 781 -12.98 -5.24 6.06
C ASP A 781 -14.50 -5.48 6.00
N ARG A 782 -15.18 -5.38 7.15
CA ARG A 782 -16.65 -5.44 7.21
C ARG A 782 -17.28 -4.26 6.48
N ARG A 783 -16.73 -3.04 6.59
CA ARG A 783 -17.29 -1.86 5.91
C ARG A 783 -17.27 -2.00 4.39
N ILE A 784 -16.20 -2.53 3.81
CA ILE A 784 -16.09 -2.76 2.36
C ILE A 784 -16.84 -4.02 1.91
N SER A 785 -17.00 -5.02 2.80
CA SER A 785 -17.64 -6.30 2.46
C SER A 785 -19.14 -6.42 2.80
N ALA A 786 -19.71 -5.52 3.61
CA ALA A 786 -21.02 -5.73 4.26
C ALA A 786 -22.15 -4.75 3.86
N ARG A 787 -22.02 -3.99 2.77
CA ARG A 787 -23.16 -3.21 2.24
C ARG A 787 -24.09 -4.05 1.35
N LYS A 788 -24.60 -5.17 1.88
CA LYS A 788 -25.76 -5.85 1.27
C LYS A 788 -27.04 -5.15 1.68
#